data_AF-A0A0E0INX5-F1
#
_entry.id   AF-A0A0E0INX5-F1
#
_cell.length_a   1.000
_cell.length_b   1.000
_cell.length_c   1.000
_cell.angle_alpha   90.00
_cell.angle_beta   90.00
_cell.angle_gamma   90.00
#
_symmetry.space_group_name_H-M   'P 1'
#
loop_
_entity.id
_entity.type
_entity.pdbx_description
1 polymer ?
#
loop_
_entity_poly.entity_id
_entity_poly.type
_entity_poly.pdbx_seq_one_letter_code
_entity_poly.pdbx_strand_id
1 'polypeptide(L)'
;MAPSSPSSAAAPTRTSTRKRAASASASAKATDEPSTKRTRRPKAETKPRKKKDEVKEEEKPPMEDDACGEEPDAEEMALGEEAEAEEAEAEQKQLDAPSPGVARKRVAQPSRVRHGSDGDHDPEFVGDPFPAKEARDKWPQRYQRNAATRRPDEEEDIKARCHYSSAKVDGTLYCLHDDVYVKAEEDKADYIGRITEFFEGTDHCRYFTCRWFFRAEDTVISSIMMENADDEKHDLKRVFLSEEKNDNVLDCIISKVKIVHIDPNMESEDKARRLADCDLYYDMSYTVAYSTFANIPLGKVVSDSEASSVGKATLLDLYSGCGGMSTGLCLGAALAGLNLETRWAVDFNSFACESLKYNHPRTEVRNEKADEFLALLKGWHSLCDEYVKKDIDFSSAGASENEEDDDEPLEKDEFVVEKLAGICYGGSGREDGLYFKVQWKGYGREEDTWEPIENLRDCPLKIKEFVQEGYRRKILPLPGDVDVICGGPPCQGISGFNRFRNRKEPLKDEKNKQMVTFMDIVAYLKPKYVLMENVVDILKFADGYLGRYALSRLVAMKYQARLGMMVAGCYGLPQFRMRVFLWGALPTMVLPKYPLPTHNVVVRGGAPNAFSVNNHQPNEVMEYGSSPKTEFQRYIRLSRKEMLDSSFEGKDGPDLGKLLDHQPLKLNKDDHERVQQIPVKKGANFRDLKGVRVGANNIVEWDPDVPRVYLSSGKPLVPDYAMSFIKGRSLKPFGRLWWDETVPTVVTRAEPHNQIILHPNQARVLTVRENARLQGFPDYYKMFGPIKEKYIQVGNAVAVPVARALGYSLGLAYQRESEGSSPLFVLPDSFTEVGRQAAPARASSVGIPVGEVVEQ
;
A
#
# COMPACT_ATOMS: atom_id res chain seq x y z
N MET A 1 52.13 53.30 -9.56
CA MET A 1 53.57 52.96 -9.48
C MET A 1 53.71 51.53 -8.97
N ALA A 2 54.83 50.88 -9.25
CA ALA A 2 55.20 49.50 -8.86
C ALA A 2 56.75 49.48 -8.77
N PRO A 3 57.47 48.33 -8.73
CA PRO A 3 57.12 46.93 -8.40
C PRO A 3 58.11 46.29 -7.39
N SER A 4 58.03 44.97 -7.14
CA SER A 4 59.22 44.10 -7.12
C SER A 4 58.90 42.59 -7.27
N SER A 5 59.71 41.90 -8.06
CA SER A 5 59.80 40.44 -8.37
C SER A 5 61.12 40.25 -9.19
N PRO A 6 61.47 39.13 -9.87
CA PRO A 6 61.11 37.70 -9.75
C PRO A 6 62.34 36.72 -9.78
N SER A 7 62.11 35.38 -9.70
CA SER A 7 62.86 34.30 -10.41
C SER A 7 62.14 32.94 -10.21
N SER A 8 62.23 31.82 -10.97
CA SER A 8 62.90 31.34 -12.22
C SER A 8 64.30 30.69 -12.13
N ALA A 9 64.61 29.52 -12.74
CA ALA A 9 63.82 28.44 -13.38
C ALA A 9 64.70 27.20 -13.75
N ALA A 10 64.10 26.17 -14.39
CA ALA A 10 64.67 25.11 -15.25
C ALA A 10 65.12 23.74 -14.66
N ALA A 11 65.22 22.76 -15.57
CA ALA A 11 65.62 21.35 -15.35
C ALA A 11 66.67 20.91 -16.39
N PRO A 12 67.34 19.75 -16.21
CA PRO A 12 67.71 18.93 -17.38
C PRO A 12 67.57 17.40 -17.17
N THR A 13 67.81 16.64 -18.24
CA THR A 13 67.66 15.17 -18.30
C THR A 13 68.99 14.44 -18.63
N ARG A 14 68.96 13.10 -18.46
CA ARG A 14 69.52 12.07 -19.38
C ARG A 14 70.85 11.36 -19.01
N THR A 15 70.97 10.11 -19.49
CA THR A 15 72.15 9.19 -19.56
C THR A 15 72.60 8.45 -18.28
N SER A 16 73.23 7.26 -18.31
CA SER A 16 73.12 6.09 -19.23
C SER A 16 73.91 4.84 -18.74
N THR A 17 73.32 3.63 -18.85
CA THR A 17 73.95 2.30 -19.08
C THR A 17 75.10 1.76 -18.19
N ARG A 18 74.99 0.49 -17.74
CA ARG A 18 76.01 -0.58 -17.97
C ARG A 18 75.56 -1.99 -17.53
N LYS A 19 75.82 -2.99 -18.41
CA LYS A 19 76.43 -4.35 -18.22
C LYS A 19 76.08 -5.18 -16.95
N ARG A 20 75.94 -6.52 -17.01
CA ARG A 20 76.75 -7.49 -17.79
C ARG A 20 75.95 -8.42 -18.74
N ALA A 21 76.30 -9.70 -18.87
CA ALA A 21 75.90 -10.59 -19.99
C ALA A 21 76.34 -12.08 -19.79
N ALA A 22 75.99 -12.94 -20.77
CA ALA A 22 76.35 -14.37 -21.01
C ALA A 22 75.29 -15.41 -20.55
N SER A 23 75.10 -16.60 -21.17
CA SER A 23 75.82 -17.29 -22.28
C SER A 23 74.95 -18.35 -23.02
N ALA A 24 75.25 -18.61 -24.31
CA ALA A 24 75.27 -19.93 -25.05
C ALA A 24 74.14 -21.00 -24.87
N SER A 25 73.74 -21.83 -25.87
CA SER A 25 74.14 -22.01 -27.30
C SER A 25 73.14 -22.91 -28.09
N ALA A 26 73.22 -22.84 -29.44
CA ALA A 26 72.89 -23.77 -30.56
C ALA A 26 72.33 -25.22 -30.29
N SER A 27 71.72 -26.00 -31.22
CA SER A 27 71.52 -25.96 -32.71
C SER A 27 70.44 -27.03 -33.08
N ALA A 28 69.43 -26.82 -33.96
CA ALA A 28 69.38 -26.81 -35.45
C ALA A 28 69.06 -28.16 -36.17
N LYS A 29 68.01 -28.15 -37.01
CA LYS A 29 67.53 -29.17 -38.01
C LYS A 29 67.02 -30.53 -37.45
N ALA A 30 65.92 -31.19 -37.85
CA ALA A 30 64.97 -31.21 -38.99
C ALA A 30 65.20 -32.28 -40.09
N THR A 31 64.25 -33.22 -40.25
CA THR A 31 63.86 -33.94 -41.50
C THR A 31 62.59 -34.80 -41.37
N ASP A 32 61.87 -34.91 -42.50
CA ASP A 32 61.08 -36.03 -43.09
C ASP A 32 59.76 -36.62 -42.49
N GLU A 33 58.79 -36.74 -43.41
CA GLU A 33 57.62 -37.65 -43.47
C GLU A 33 58.08 -39.08 -43.96
N PRO A 34 57.26 -40.09 -44.42
CA PRO A 34 55.80 -40.13 -44.67
C PRO A 34 55.01 -41.44 -44.45
N SER A 35 53.69 -41.33 -44.71
CA SER A 35 52.78 -42.40 -45.20
C SER A 35 52.18 -43.35 -44.14
N THR A 36 51.12 -44.14 -44.41
CA THR A 36 50.38 -44.44 -45.67
C THR A 36 48.87 -44.75 -45.41
N LYS A 37 47.99 -44.55 -46.41
CA LYS A 37 46.80 -45.35 -46.87
C LYS A 37 45.92 -46.09 -45.80
N ARG A 38 44.57 -46.19 -45.89
CA ARG A 38 43.68 -46.29 -47.08
C ARG A 38 42.15 -46.25 -46.75
N THR A 39 41.35 -45.73 -47.68
CA THR A 39 39.94 -46.11 -48.05
C THR A 39 38.69 -45.88 -47.15
N ARG A 40 37.67 -45.29 -47.81
CA ARG A 40 36.19 -45.53 -47.79
C ARG A 40 35.25 -44.86 -46.75
N ARG A 41 34.41 -43.96 -47.29
CA ARG A 41 33.02 -43.55 -46.89
C ARG A 41 32.03 -44.75 -46.92
N PRO A 42 30.75 -44.67 -46.45
CA PRO A 42 29.92 -43.46 -46.22
C PRO A 42 28.94 -43.44 -45.01
N LYS A 43 28.11 -42.37 -44.98
CA LYS A 43 26.79 -42.18 -44.32
C LYS A 43 26.75 -41.77 -42.82
N ALA A 44 26.46 -40.48 -42.65
CA ALA A 44 25.44 -39.85 -41.80
C ALA A 44 24.98 -40.53 -40.49
N GLU A 45 25.15 -39.81 -39.37
CA GLU A 45 24.15 -39.72 -38.30
C GLU A 45 24.28 -38.38 -37.51
N THR A 46 23.35 -38.14 -36.58
CA THR A 46 23.08 -36.86 -35.90
C THR A 46 24.17 -36.41 -34.90
N LYS A 47 24.24 -35.09 -34.64
CA LYS A 47 25.10 -34.49 -33.60
C LYS A 47 24.29 -33.74 -32.52
N PRO A 48 24.42 -34.10 -31.23
CA PRO A 48 24.08 -33.21 -30.11
C PRO A 48 25.24 -32.24 -29.78
N ARG A 49 24.99 -31.32 -28.84
CA ARG A 49 25.89 -30.22 -28.42
C ARG A 49 27.11 -30.70 -27.61
N LYS A 50 28.18 -29.89 -27.56
CA LYS A 50 29.29 -30.00 -26.58
C LYS A 50 29.41 -28.71 -25.75
N LYS A 51 29.83 -28.86 -24.49
CA LYS A 51 30.28 -27.76 -23.61
C LYS A 51 31.60 -27.15 -24.11
N LYS A 52 31.91 -25.94 -23.62
CA LYS A 52 33.27 -25.47 -23.33
C LYS A 52 33.25 -24.49 -22.15
N ASP A 53 33.70 -25.00 -21.01
CA ASP A 53 34.83 -24.55 -20.18
C ASP A 53 35.03 -23.03 -19.90
N GLU A 54 35.32 -22.74 -18.63
CA GLU A 54 35.47 -21.41 -18.04
C GLU A 54 36.89 -20.81 -18.22
N VAL A 55 37.02 -19.50 -17.98
CA VAL A 55 38.30 -18.80 -17.80
C VAL A 55 38.17 -17.90 -16.55
N LYS A 56 39.21 -17.84 -15.72
CA LYS A 56 39.31 -16.92 -14.58
C LYS A 56 39.99 -15.61 -14.99
N GLU A 57 39.55 -14.50 -14.41
CA GLU A 57 40.32 -13.25 -14.33
C GLU A 57 40.55 -12.87 -12.86
N GLU A 58 41.51 -11.99 -12.60
CA GLU A 58 42.05 -11.69 -11.27
C GLU A 58 41.45 -10.41 -10.67
N GLU A 59 41.32 -10.38 -9.34
CA GLU A 59 40.65 -9.30 -8.60
C GLU A 59 41.48 -8.01 -8.48
N LYS A 60 40.77 -6.89 -8.33
CA LYS A 60 41.30 -5.61 -7.82
C LYS A 60 40.35 -5.08 -6.74
N PRO A 61 40.86 -4.30 -5.76
CA PRO A 61 40.05 -3.87 -4.62
C PRO A 61 38.92 -2.93 -5.05
N PRO A 62 37.75 -3.00 -4.39
CA PRO A 62 36.63 -2.10 -4.67
C PRO A 62 36.94 -0.68 -4.19
N MET A 63 36.36 0.30 -4.89
CA MET A 63 36.01 1.59 -4.28
C MET A 63 34.53 1.54 -3.88
N GLU A 64 34.10 2.52 -3.09
CA GLU A 64 32.73 2.62 -2.58
C GLU A 64 31.77 3.03 -3.71
N ASP A 65 31.02 2.07 -4.26
CA ASP A 65 29.92 2.33 -5.19
C ASP A 65 28.57 2.29 -4.45
N ASP A 66 27.83 3.40 -4.55
CA ASP A 66 26.54 3.61 -3.88
C ASP A 66 25.42 2.83 -4.59
N ALA A 67 24.75 1.93 -3.87
CA ALA A 67 23.92 0.86 -4.42
C ALA A 67 22.49 1.31 -4.85
N CYS A 68 22.40 2.43 -5.58
CA CYS A 68 21.19 2.83 -6.29
C CYS A 68 20.96 1.92 -7.52
N GLY A 69 19.86 1.16 -7.53
CA GLY A 69 19.51 0.27 -8.64
C GLY A 69 19.28 1.00 -9.97
N GLU A 70 19.58 0.31 -11.09
CA GLU A 70 19.52 0.88 -12.44
C GLU A 70 18.20 1.60 -12.75
N GLU A 71 18.27 2.86 -13.19
CA GLU A 71 17.09 3.67 -13.50
C GLU A 71 16.30 3.11 -14.70
N PRO A 72 14.95 3.09 -14.65
CA PRO A 72 14.13 2.65 -15.77
C PRO A 72 14.14 3.66 -16.92
N ASP A 73 13.99 3.14 -18.14
CA ASP A 73 14.19 3.85 -19.40
C ASP A 73 13.06 4.87 -19.70
N ALA A 74 13.41 5.94 -20.42
CA ALA A 74 12.57 7.12 -20.58
C ALA A 74 11.26 6.83 -21.34
N GLU A 75 11.24 5.85 -22.25
CA GLU A 75 10.03 5.47 -23.00
C GLU A 75 9.06 4.58 -22.20
N GLU A 76 9.49 3.93 -21.12
CA GLU A 76 8.64 3.03 -20.33
C GLU A 76 7.86 3.76 -19.25
N MET A 77 8.49 4.80 -18.68
CA MET A 77 7.85 5.78 -17.81
C MET A 77 6.63 6.41 -18.49
N ALA A 78 6.72 6.63 -19.80
CA ALA A 78 5.65 7.12 -20.66
C ALA A 78 4.42 6.20 -20.65
N LEU A 79 4.65 4.88 -20.85
CA LEU A 79 3.60 3.87 -21.04
C LEU A 79 2.85 3.56 -19.74
N GLY A 80 3.52 3.60 -18.58
CA GLY A 80 2.84 3.44 -17.30
C GLY A 80 1.91 4.61 -16.98
N GLU A 81 2.35 5.84 -17.21
CA GLU A 81 1.49 7.01 -17.02
C GLU A 81 0.42 7.18 -18.11
N GLU A 82 0.61 6.67 -19.32
CA GLU A 82 -0.45 6.64 -20.33
C GLU A 82 -1.47 5.54 -20.05
N ALA A 83 -1.07 4.42 -19.43
CA ALA A 83 -2.02 3.47 -18.85
C ALA A 83 -2.83 4.15 -17.73
N GLU A 84 -2.22 4.82 -16.74
CA GLU A 84 -2.97 5.55 -15.69
C GLU A 84 -3.89 6.64 -16.29
N ALA A 85 -3.51 7.30 -17.39
CA ALA A 85 -4.30 8.39 -18.00
C ALA A 85 -5.43 7.90 -18.92
N GLU A 86 -5.18 6.91 -19.79
CA GLU A 86 -6.25 6.26 -20.58
C GLU A 86 -7.24 5.55 -19.66
N GLU A 87 -6.75 4.97 -18.55
CA GLU A 87 -7.60 4.33 -17.53
C GLU A 87 -8.44 5.36 -16.77
N ALA A 88 -7.88 6.50 -16.34
CA ALA A 88 -8.68 7.58 -15.77
C ALA A 88 -9.76 8.11 -16.75
N GLU A 89 -9.43 8.22 -18.06
CA GLU A 89 -10.40 8.64 -19.08
C GLU A 89 -11.40 7.53 -19.48
N ALA A 90 -11.14 6.28 -19.14
CA ALA A 90 -12.04 5.14 -19.33
C ALA A 90 -12.91 4.89 -18.09
N GLU A 91 -12.37 5.02 -16.88
CA GLU A 91 -13.09 4.97 -15.60
C GLU A 91 -14.09 6.13 -15.49
N GLN A 92 -13.72 7.35 -15.91
CA GLN A 92 -14.67 8.46 -16.03
C GLN A 92 -15.87 8.10 -16.94
N LYS A 93 -15.61 7.40 -18.05
CA LYS A 93 -16.67 6.90 -18.96
C LYS A 93 -17.43 5.69 -18.42
N GLN A 94 -16.88 4.94 -17.45
CA GLN A 94 -17.60 3.89 -16.72
C GLN A 94 -18.42 4.44 -15.54
N LEU A 95 -18.04 5.58 -14.96
CA LEU A 95 -18.80 6.29 -13.93
C LEU A 95 -20.05 6.97 -14.51
N ASP A 96 -19.97 7.50 -15.73
CA ASP A 96 -21.12 8.05 -16.47
C ASP A 96 -21.94 6.97 -17.22
N ALA A 97 -21.46 5.74 -17.30
CA ALA A 97 -22.20 4.61 -17.86
C ALA A 97 -22.98 3.86 -16.77
N PRO A 98 -24.16 3.26 -17.08
CA PRO A 98 -24.72 2.24 -16.21
C PRO A 98 -23.70 1.08 -16.12
N SER A 99 -23.27 0.77 -14.90
CA SER A 99 -22.31 -0.31 -14.66
C SER A 99 -22.80 -1.59 -15.33
N PRO A 100 -21.97 -2.30 -16.13
CA PRO A 100 -22.40 -3.54 -16.76
C PRO A 100 -22.76 -4.54 -15.66
N GLY A 101 -24.05 -4.81 -15.52
CA GLY A 101 -24.55 -5.68 -14.47
C GLY A 101 -23.87 -7.04 -14.60
N VAL A 102 -23.21 -7.48 -13.52
CA VAL A 102 -22.81 -8.89 -13.39
C VAL A 102 -24.11 -9.66 -13.28
N ALA A 103 -24.63 -10.10 -14.43
CA ALA A 103 -25.89 -10.79 -14.52
C ALA A 103 -25.89 -11.96 -13.54
N ARG A 104 -26.95 -12.07 -12.72
CA ARG A 104 -27.12 -13.12 -11.69
C ARG A 104 -27.33 -14.48 -12.35
N LYS A 105 -26.26 -14.98 -12.96
CA LYS A 105 -26.24 -16.20 -13.75
C LYS A 105 -26.69 -17.35 -12.86
N ARG A 106 -27.79 -18.00 -13.24
CA ARG A 106 -28.41 -19.09 -12.47
C ARG A 106 -27.36 -20.17 -12.22
N VAL A 107 -27.13 -20.44 -10.94
CA VAL A 107 -26.03 -21.29 -10.43
C VAL A 107 -26.17 -22.74 -10.91
N ALA A 108 -27.40 -23.18 -11.20
CA ALA A 108 -27.68 -24.34 -12.04
C ALA A 108 -28.86 -24.07 -12.98
N GLN A 109 -28.77 -24.57 -14.22
CA GLN A 109 -29.92 -25.10 -14.95
C GLN A 109 -29.58 -26.53 -15.37
N PRO A 110 -30.34 -27.56 -14.95
CA PRO A 110 -30.16 -28.89 -15.51
C PRO A 110 -30.51 -28.85 -17.01
N SER A 111 -29.63 -29.39 -17.84
CA SER A 111 -30.00 -29.76 -19.20
C SER A 111 -31.14 -30.79 -19.14
N ARG A 112 -32.14 -30.69 -20.02
CA ARG A 112 -33.33 -31.58 -20.00
C ARG A 112 -33.01 -33.00 -20.51
N VAL A 113 -32.14 -33.72 -19.79
CA VAL A 113 -31.86 -35.14 -20.02
C VAL A 113 -32.96 -35.97 -19.35
N ARG A 114 -33.99 -36.35 -20.11
CA ARG A 114 -34.91 -37.41 -19.69
C ARG A 114 -34.24 -38.77 -19.84
N HIS A 115 -33.59 -39.22 -18.78
CA HIS A 115 -33.36 -40.63 -18.49
C HIS A 115 -34.10 -40.97 -17.18
N GLY A 116 -34.65 -42.17 -17.00
CA GLY A 116 -34.67 -43.27 -17.97
C GLY A 116 -34.82 -44.63 -17.31
N SER A 117 -35.82 -44.78 -16.43
CA SER A 117 -36.14 -45.99 -15.69
C SER A 117 -34.96 -46.67 -14.97
N ASP A 118 -34.75 -46.28 -13.73
CA ASP A 118 -34.89 -47.22 -12.62
C ASP A 118 -35.60 -46.51 -11.46
N GLY A 119 -36.06 -47.25 -10.45
CA GLY A 119 -37.09 -46.78 -9.52
C GLY A 119 -36.61 -45.79 -8.45
N ASP A 120 -37.03 -44.53 -8.57
CA ASP A 120 -36.76 -43.48 -7.57
C ASP A 120 -38.01 -42.62 -7.25
N HIS A 121 -37.96 -41.84 -6.17
CA HIS A 121 -39.10 -41.09 -5.63
C HIS A 121 -39.14 -39.61 -6.09
N ASP A 122 -39.99 -39.35 -7.09
CA ASP A 122 -40.35 -38.02 -7.63
C ASP A 122 -40.50 -36.95 -6.50
N PRO A 123 -39.72 -35.85 -6.48
CA PRO A 123 -39.65 -34.95 -5.32
C PRO A 123 -40.97 -34.27 -4.94
N GLU A 124 -41.40 -34.38 -3.69
CA GLU A 124 -42.73 -33.95 -3.23
C GLU A 124 -42.66 -32.87 -2.13
N PHE A 125 -43.61 -31.93 -2.12
CA PHE A 125 -43.79 -31.04 -0.96
C PHE A 125 -44.56 -31.76 0.14
N VAL A 126 -44.19 -31.51 1.40
CA VAL A 126 -44.72 -32.25 2.56
C VAL A 126 -45.48 -31.31 3.50
N GLY A 127 -46.69 -31.73 3.87
CA GLY A 127 -47.61 -30.98 4.73
C GLY A 127 -48.50 -29.98 3.97
N ASP A 128 -49.38 -29.31 4.71
CA ASP A 128 -50.25 -28.28 4.16
C ASP A 128 -49.43 -27.04 3.71
N PRO A 129 -49.85 -26.34 2.63
CA PRO A 129 -49.20 -25.10 2.23
C PRO A 129 -49.39 -23.99 3.29
N PHE A 130 -48.41 -23.08 3.39
CA PHE A 130 -48.51 -21.90 4.25
C PHE A 130 -49.79 -21.10 3.93
N PRO A 131 -50.51 -20.61 4.96
CA PRO A 131 -51.68 -19.75 4.77
C PRO A 131 -51.36 -18.59 3.83
N ALA A 132 -52.21 -18.39 2.80
CA ALA A 132 -51.90 -17.48 1.70
C ALA A 132 -51.68 -16.00 2.13
N LYS A 133 -52.11 -15.61 3.33
CA LYS A 133 -51.74 -14.32 3.94
C LYS A 133 -50.31 -14.36 4.50
N GLU A 134 -50.00 -15.33 5.36
CA GLU A 134 -48.67 -15.49 5.96
C GLU A 134 -47.57 -15.63 4.90
N ALA A 135 -47.82 -16.38 3.82
CA ALA A 135 -46.88 -16.51 2.71
C ALA A 135 -46.63 -15.18 1.98
N ARG A 136 -47.63 -14.29 1.91
CA ARG A 136 -47.49 -12.94 1.32
C ARG A 136 -46.82 -11.95 2.28
N ASP A 137 -47.06 -12.11 3.58
CA ASP A 137 -46.44 -11.30 4.63
C ASP A 137 -44.93 -11.66 4.79
N LYS A 138 -44.56 -12.93 4.60
CA LYS A 138 -43.16 -13.43 4.62
C LYS A 138 -42.40 -13.22 3.30
N TRP A 139 -43.02 -13.49 2.16
CA TRP A 139 -42.38 -13.51 0.84
C TRP A 139 -43.11 -12.61 -0.18
N PRO A 140 -43.29 -11.30 0.11
CA PRO A 140 -44.09 -10.40 -0.73
C PRO A 140 -43.62 -10.34 -2.20
N GLN A 141 -42.31 -10.45 -2.45
CA GLN A 141 -41.70 -10.47 -3.78
C GLN A 141 -42.25 -11.57 -4.69
N ARG A 142 -42.67 -12.71 -4.11
CA ARG A 142 -43.22 -13.87 -4.83
C ARG A 142 -44.65 -13.66 -5.34
N TYR A 143 -45.38 -12.71 -4.76
CA TYR A 143 -46.82 -12.53 -4.93
C TYR A 143 -47.24 -11.18 -5.49
N GLN A 144 -46.39 -10.15 -5.35
CA GLN A 144 -46.66 -8.83 -5.93
C GLN A 144 -46.41 -8.84 -7.45
N ARG A 145 -47.34 -8.22 -8.20
CA ARG A 145 -47.10 -7.78 -9.58
C ARG A 145 -46.18 -6.57 -9.53
N ASN A 146 -45.10 -6.62 -10.29
CA ASN A 146 -44.14 -5.53 -10.38
C ASN A 146 -44.81 -4.27 -10.96
N ALA A 147 -44.68 -3.13 -10.28
CA ALA A 147 -45.00 -1.83 -10.86
C ALA A 147 -43.96 -1.47 -11.94
N ALA A 148 -44.33 -0.66 -12.92
CA ALA A 148 -43.58 -0.47 -14.18
C ALA A 148 -42.31 0.42 -14.07
N THR A 149 -41.52 0.21 -13.02
CA THR A 149 -40.26 0.95 -12.74
C THR A 149 -39.19 0.00 -12.20
N ARG A 150 -38.60 -0.82 -13.08
CA ARG A 150 -37.37 -1.60 -12.85
C ARG A 150 -36.38 -1.38 -14.01
N ARG A 151 -35.10 -1.66 -13.78
CA ARG A 151 -34.05 -1.59 -14.80
C ARG A 151 -34.07 -2.86 -15.68
N PRO A 152 -33.53 -2.84 -16.91
CA PRO A 152 -33.60 -4.00 -17.81
C PRO A 152 -32.84 -5.25 -17.32
N ASP A 153 -31.89 -5.08 -16.40
CA ASP A 153 -30.85 -6.06 -16.08
C ASP A 153 -31.15 -6.93 -14.84
N GLU A 154 -32.32 -6.75 -14.22
CA GLU A 154 -32.80 -7.55 -13.09
C GLU A 154 -33.59 -8.78 -13.59
N GLU A 155 -33.07 -10.01 -13.41
CA GLU A 155 -33.88 -11.22 -13.62
C GLU A 155 -35.10 -11.21 -12.68
N GLU A 156 -36.29 -11.54 -13.19
CA GLU A 156 -37.50 -11.59 -12.36
C GLU A 156 -37.49 -12.78 -11.39
N ASP A 157 -37.75 -12.48 -10.11
CA ASP A 157 -37.97 -13.46 -9.05
C ASP A 157 -39.09 -14.44 -9.45
N ILE A 158 -38.86 -15.76 -9.37
CA ILE A 158 -39.87 -16.76 -9.75
C ILE A 158 -41.11 -16.57 -8.86
N LYS A 159 -42.27 -16.34 -9.47
CA LYS A 159 -43.51 -16.07 -8.74
C LYS A 159 -44.12 -17.37 -8.21
N ALA A 160 -44.62 -17.33 -6.98
CA ALA A 160 -45.13 -18.52 -6.29
C ALA A 160 -46.66 -18.61 -6.35
N ARG A 161 -47.16 -19.85 -6.42
CA ARG A 161 -48.57 -20.19 -6.19
C ARG A 161 -48.83 -20.34 -4.68
N CYS A 162 -48.01 -21.15 -4.03
CA CYS A 162 -48.05 -21.47 -2.60
C CYS A 162 -46.62 -21.75 -2.09
N HIS A 163 -46.43 -21.62 -0.77
CA HIS A 163 -45.18 -21.98 -0.09
C HIS A 163 -45.42 -23.17 0.85
N TYR A 164 -44.36 -23.91 1.16
CA TYR A 164 -44.38 -25.07 2.06
C TYR A 164 -43.31 -24.94 3.15
N SER A 165 -43.46 -25.69 4.24
CA SER A 165 -42.49 -25.77 5.35
C SER A 165 -41.43 -26.85 5.14
N SER A 166 -41.70 -27.83 4.27
CA SER A 166 -40.83 -28.98 4.02
C SER A 166 -41.06 -29.60 2.64
N ALA A 167 -40.04 -30.30 2.15
CA ALA A 167 -40.07 -31.10 0.93
C ALA A 167 -39.34 -32.43 1.17
N LYS A 168 -39.58 -33.42 0.31
CA LYS A 168 -38.94 -34.73 0.35
C LYS A 168 -38.32 -35.04 -1.01
N VAL A 169 -37.04 -35.39 -0.98
CA VAL A 169 -36.18 -35.70 -2.13
C VAL A 169 -35.45 -36.99 -1.78
N ASP A 170 -35.42 -37.96 -2.69
CA ASP A 170 -34.72 -39.25 -2.54
C ASP A 170 -35.05 -39.95 -1.20
N GLY A 171 -36.34 -39.96 -0.85
CA GLY A 171 -36.86 -40.49 0.42
C GLY A 171 -36.64 -39.62 1.67
N THR A 172 -35.72 -38.65 1.62
CA THR A 172 -35.27 -37.83 2.75
C THR A 172 -36.12 -36.56 2.93
N LEU A 173 -36.53 -36.26 4.17
CA LEU A 173 -37.31 -35.07 4.51
C LEU A 173 -36.41 -33.86 4.82
N TYR A 174 -36.62 -32.76 4.11
CA TYR A 174 -35.94 -31.47 4.26
C TYR A 174 -36.93 -30.39 4.71
N CYS A 175 -36.51 -29.51 5.62
CA CYS A 175 -37.29 -28.45 6.24
C CYS A 175 -36.68 -27.08 5.94
N LEU A 176 -37.47 -26.02 6.11
CA LEU A 176 -36.91 -24.66 6.17
C LEU A 176 -35.80 -24.57 7.22
N HIS A 177 -34.71 -23.88 6.88
CA HIS A 177 -33.50 -23.71 7.67
C HIS A 177 -32.59 -24.94 7.84
N ASP A 178 -32.90 -26.08 7.22
CA ASP A 178 -31.88 -27.12 7.00
C ASP A 178 -30.74 -26.57 6.13
N ASP A 179 -29.53 -27.07 6.40
CA ASP A 179 -28.35 -26.86 5.55
C ASP A 179 -28.14 -28.07 4.65
N VAL A 180 -27.90 -27.83 3.36
CA VAL A 180 -27.83 -28.88 2.33
C VAL A 180 -26.68 -28.66 1.35
N TYR A 181 -26.18 -29.78 0.80
CA TYR A 181 -25.44 -29.78 -0.46
C TYR A 181 -26.41 -29.67 -1.64
N VAL A 182 -26.06 -28.83 -2.61
CA VAL A 182 -26.84 -28.56 -3.82
C VAL A 182 -25.97 -28.83 -5.04
N LYS A 183 -26.47 -29.64 -5.96
CA LYS A 183 -25.73 -30.16 -7.10
C LYS A 183 -25.15 -29.07 -7.99
N ALA A 184 -23.84 -29.17 -8.26
CA ALA A 184 -23.14 -28.24 -9.13
C ALA A 184 -23.20 -28.64 -10.62
N GLU A 185 -22.58 -27.82 -11.49
CA GLU A 185 -22.26 -28.20 -12.87
C GLU A 185 -21.23 -29.36 -12.89
N GLU A 186 -21.11 -30.05 -14.02
CA GLU A 186 -20.13 -31.14 -14.21
C GLU A 186 -18.70 -30.63 -13.98
N ASP A 187 -17.84 -31.49 -13.40
CA ASP A 187 -16.48 -31.18 -12.91
C ASP A 187 -16.37 -30.06 -11.84
N LYS A 188 -17.46 -29.64 -11.20
CA LYS A 188 -17.44 -28.74 -10.03
C LYS A 188 -17.84 -29.45 -8.73
N ALA A 189 -17.30 -28.97 -7.62
CA ALA A 189 -17.70 -29.40 -6.28
C ALA A 189 -19.06 -28.80 -5.90
N ASP A 190 -19.90 -29.57 -5.21
CA ASP A 190 -21.27 -29.18 -4.88
C ASP A 190 -21.38 -27.90 -4.05
N TYR A 191 -22.41 -27.10 -4.32
CA TYR A 191 -22.70 -25.88 -3.60
C TYR A 191 -23.26 -26.19 -2.21
N ILE A 192 -23.10 -25.26 -1.27
CA ILE A 192 -23.53 -25.43 0.13
C ILE A 192 -24.52 -24.31 0.46
N GLY A 193 -25.74 -24.63 0.92
CA GLY A 193 -26.77 -23.61 1.15
C GLY A 193 -27.74 -23.93 2.28
N ARG A 194 -28.21 -22.88 2.97
CA ARG A 194 -29.32 -22.97 3.93
C ARG A 194 -30.65 -22.75 3.23
N ILE A 195 -31.60 -23.66 3.39
CA ILE A 195 -32.94 -23.52 2.82
C ILE A 195 -33.69 -22.36 3.49
N THR A 196 -34.29 -21.49 2.69
CA THR A 196 -35.02 -20.29 3.14
C THR A 196 -36.46 -20.22 2.63
N GLU A 197 -36.76 -20.85 1.48
CA GLU A 197 -38.10 -20.91 0.89
C GLU A 197 -38.31 -22.30 0.23
N PHE A 198 -39.53 -22.82 0.27
CA PHE A 198 -40.01 -23.95 -0.55
C PHE A 198 -41.32 -23.50 -1.20
N PHE A 199 -41.48 -23.61 -2.52
CA PHE A 199 -42.67 -23.11 -3.22
C PHE A 199 -42.99 -23.80 -4.56
N GLU A 200 -44.28 -23.88 -4.89
CA GLU A 200 -44.74 -24.21 -6.25
C GLU A 200 -44.68 -22.92 -7.10
N GLY A 201 -43.92 -22.94 -8.20
CA GLY A 201 -43.84 -21.82 -9.15
C GLY A 201 -45.13 -21.64 -9.95
N THR A 202 -45.38 -20.46 -10.52
CA THR A 202 -46.56 -20.22 -11.40
C THR A 202 -46.57 -21.05 -12.68
N ASP A 203 -45.44 -21.68 -13.02
CA ASP A 203 -45.24 -22.66 -14.09
C ASP A 203 -45.47 -24.12 -13.67
N HIS A 204 -45.87 -24.36 -12.41
CA HIS A 204 -46.02 -25.67 -11.75
C HIS A 204 -44.72 -26.45 -11.48
N CYS A 205 -43.55 -25.82 -11.60
CA CYS A 205 -42.31 -26.43 -11.13
C CYS A 205 -42.16 -26.33 -9.60
N ARG A 206 -41.48 -27.31 -8.99
CA ARG A 206 -41.26 -27.40 -7.53
C ARG A 206 -39.90 -26.79 -7.20
N TYR A 207 -39.88 -25.67 -6.48
CA TYR A 207 -38.68 -24.90 -6.18
C TYR A 207 -38.34 -24.87 -4.69
N PHE A 208 -37.04 -24.67 -4.42
CA PHE A 208 -36.55 -24.17 -3.16
C PHE A 208 -35.60 -22.98 -3.39
N THR A 209 -35.57 -22.05 -2.43
CA THR A 209 -34.58 -20.97 -2.38
C THR A 209 -33.61 -21.24 -1.25
N CYS A 210 -32.33 -21.36 -1.57
CA CYS A 210 -31.25 -21.36 -0.59
C CYS A 210 -30.58 -19.98 -0.53
N ARG A 211 -30.00 -19.66 0.64
CA ARG A 211 -28.89 -18.69 0.74
C ARG A 211 -27.58 -19.45 0.82
N TRP A 212 -26.54 -18.96 0.15
CA TRP A 212 -25.32 -19.72 -0.04
C TRP A 212 -24.31 -19.55 1.11
N PHE A 213 -23.56 -20.62 1.35
CA PHE A 213 -22.28 -20.58 2.04
C PHE A 213 -21.16 -20.65 1.00
N PHE A 214 -20.13 -19.84 1.21
CA PHE A 214 -18.92 -19.81 0.40
C PHE A 214 -17.81 -20.53 1.16
N ARG A 215 -17.09 -21.46 0.53
CA ARG A 215 -15.74 -21.87 0.96
C ARG A 215 -14.76 -20.74 0.64
N ALA A 216 -13.54 -20.81 1.16
CA ALA A 216 -12.50 -19.82 0.82
C ALA A 216 -12.24 -19.74 -0.71
N GLU A 217 -12.28 -20.88 -1.41
CA GLU A 217 -12.14 -21.00 -2.86
C GLU A 217 -13.27 -20.36 -3.68
N ASP A 218 -14.49 -20.24 -3.14
CA ASP A 218 -15.64 -19.61 -3.82
C ASP A 218 -15.59 -18.08 -3.75
N THR A 219 -14.79 -17.53 -2.84
CA THR A 219 -14.62 -16.08 -2.67
C THR A 219 -13.61 -15.50 -3.66
N VAL A 220 -13.43 -14.18 -3.64
CA VAL A 220 -12.40 -13.48 -4.45
C VAL A 220 -10.97 -14.03 -4.22
N ILE A 221 -10.70 -14.75 -3.13
CA ILE A 221 -9.42 -15.40 -2.84
C ILE A 221 -9.06 -16.45 -3.91
N SER A 222 -10.06 -17.20 -4.39
CA SER A 222 -9.98 -18.29 -5.37
C SER A 222 -9.08 -19.48 -4.99
N SER A 223 -9.26 -20.61 -5.69
CA SER A 223 -8.50 -21.85 -5.50
C SER A 223 -6.98 -21.70 -5.69
N ILE A 224 -6.54 -20.72 -6.49
CA ILE A 224 -5.11 -20.43 -6.77
C ILE A 224 -4.33 -20.17 -5.47
N MET A 225 -5.00 -19.61 -4.45
CA MET A 225 -4.39 -19.32 -3.14
C MET A 225 -4.37 -20.53 -2.19
N MET A 226 -5.14 -21.58 -2.48
CA MET A 226 -5.20 -22.80 -1.64
C MET A 226 -4.03 -23.75 -1.93
N GLU A 227 -3.54 -23.77 -3.17
CA GLU A 227 -2.44 -24.64 -3.63
C GLU A 227 -1.04 -24.18 -3.15
N ASN A 228 -0.90 -22.93 -2.67
CA ASN A 228 0.38 -22.24 -2.52
C ASN A 228 0.65 -21.69 -1.09
N ALA A 229 -0.08 -22.14 -0.07
CA ALA A 229 0.06 -21.65 1.30
C ALA A 229 0.83 -22.66 2.18
N ASP A 230 2.07 -22.36 2.57
CA ASP A 230 2.88 -23.28 3.39
C ASP A 230 2.59 -23.19 4.90
N ASP A 231 2.60 -21.99 5.50
CA ASP A 231 2.59 -21.80 6.96
C ASP A 231 1.21 -21.76 7.64
N GLU A 232 0.27 -20.97 7.10
CA GLU A 232 -1.10 -20.85 7.62
C GLU A 232 -2.12 -21.20 6.53
N LYS A 233 -2.75 -22.38 6.68
CA LYS A 233 -3.69 -22.94 5.70
C LYS A 233 -5.13 -22.62 6.07
N HIS A 234 -5.97 -22.37 5.06
CA HIS A 234 -7.41 -22.29 5.25
C HIS A 234 -7.95 -23.66 5.69
N ASP A 235 -8.79 -23.63 6.71
CA ASP A 235 -9.45 -24.81 7.24
C ASP A 235 -10.58 -25.23 6.29
N LEU A 236 -10.48 -26.42 5.70
CA LEU A 236 -11.44 -26.93 4.71
C LEU A 236 -12.86 -27.13 5.29
N LYS A 237 -13.02 -27.19 6.62
CA LYS A 237 -14.35 -27.19 7.26
C LYS A 237 -14.96 -25.79 7.40
N ARG A 238 -14.18 -24.72 7.21
CA ARG A 238 -14.64 -23.34 7.40
C ARG A 238 -15.34 -22.83 6.13
N VAL A 239 -16.58 -22.40 6.30
CA VAL A 239 -17.35 -21.70 5.29
C VAL A 239 -17.84 -20.34 5.81
N PHE A 240 -18.25 -19.47 4.90
CA PHE A 240 -18.70 -18.12 5.17
C PHE A 240 -20.15 -17.97 4.72
N LEU A 241 -21.02 -17.51 5.63
CA LEU A 241 -22.43 -17.33 5.30
C LEU A 241 -22.64 -16.09 4.41
N SER A 242 -23.39 -16.21 3.32
CA SER A 242 -23.77 -15.07 2.50
C SER A 242 -25.29 -14.82 2.50
N GLU A 243 -25.67 -13.63 2.04
CA GLU A 243 -27.07 -13.25 1.76
C GLU A 243 -27.42 -13.35 0.27
N GLU A 244 -26.47 -13.76 -0.59
CA GLU A 244 -26.80 -14.17 -1.96
C GLU A 244 -27.67 -15.43 -1.95
N LYS A 245 -28.71 -15.41 -2.80
CA LYS A 245 -29.78 -16.42 -2.88
C LYS A 245 -30.09 -16.78 -4.32
N ASN A 246 -30.45 -18.04 -4.55
CA ASN A 246 -30.98 -18.50 -5.84
C ASN A 246 -32.12 -19.50 -5.66
N ASP A 247 -33.00 -19.52 -6.65
CA ASP A 247 -34.07 -20.51 -6.78
C ASP A 247 -33.56 -21.71 -7.58
N ASN A 248 -33.76 -22.92 -7.06
CA ASN A 248 -33.35 -24.18 -7.67
C ASN A 248 -34.53 -25.17 -7.65
N VAL A 249 -34.58 -26.12 -8.58
CA VAL A 249 -35.57 -27.21 -8.55
C VAL A 249 -35.24 -28.20 -7.45
N LEU A 250 -36.24 -28.88 -6.88
CA LEU A 250 -36.03 -29.83 -5.77
C LEU A 250 -34.98 -30.92 -6.09
N ASP A 251 -34.90 -31.38 -7.35
CA ASP A 251 -33.93 -32.37 -7.85
C ASP A 251 -32.46 -31.94 -7.72
N CYS A 252 -32.19 -30.69 -7.34
CA CYS A 252 -30.84 -30.21 -7.08
C CYS A 252 -30.35 -30.46 -5.64
N ILE A 253 -31.22 -30.87 -4.69
CA ILE A 253 -30.81 -31.18 -3.31
C ILE A 253 -30.15 -32.57 -3.28
N ILE A 254 -28.92 -32.66 -2.78
CA ILE A 254 -28.19 -33.93 -2.66
C ILE A 254 -28.36 -34.55 -1.27
N SER A 255 -28.03 -33.79 -0.23
CA SER A 255 -27.98 -34.31 1.15
C SER A 255 -27.98 -33.18 2.17
N LYS A 256 -28.28 -33.49 3.44
CA LYS A 256 -28.08 -32.55 4.56
C LYS A 256 -26.61 -32.50 4.97
N VAL A 257 -26.19 -31.36 5.49
CA VAL A 257 -24.85 -31.13 6.06
C VAL A 257 -24.97 -30.36 7.37
N LYS A 258 -24.21 -30.76 8.40
CA LYS A 258 -24.29 -30.17 9.74
C LYS A 258 -23.35 -28.98 9.88
N ILE A 259 -23.86 -27.77 9.59
CA ILE A 259 -23.10 -26.51 9.63
C ILE A 259 -23.33 -25.75 10.94
N VAL A 260 -22.31 -25.64 11.80
CA VAL A 260 -22.43 -24.99 13.11
C VAL A 260 -21.94 -23.54 13.11
N HIS A 261 -22.66 -22.65 13.81
CA HIS A 261 -22.15 -21.30 14.09
C HIS A 261 -21.18 -21.32 15.26
N ILE A 262 -20.00 -20.74 15.05
CA ILE A 262 -18.94 -20.57 16.05
C ILE A 262 -18.77 -19.08 16.30
N ASP A 263 -19.31 -18.58 17.40
CA ASP A 263 -18.99 -17.22 17.86
C ASP A 263 -17.48 -17.13 18.12
N PRO A 264 -16.76 -16.17 17.49
CA PRO A 264 -15.33 -16.01 17.72
C PRO A 264 -14.94 -15.81 19.20
N ASN A 265 -15.85 -15.23 19.99
CA ASN A 265 -15.68 -14.87 21.42
C ASN A 265 -16.10 -16.00 22.37
N MET A 266 -16.46 -17.18 21.85
CA MET A 266 -16.82 -18.36 22.64
C MET A 266 -15.60 -19.01 23.30
N GLU A 267 -15.80 -19.53 24.51
CA GLU A 267 -14.80 -20.29 25.26
C GLU A 267 -14.17 -21.43 24.45
N SER A 268 -12.85 -21.61 24.63
CA SER A 268 -12.05 -22.48 23.77
C SER A 268 -12.47 -23.95 23.83
N GLU A 269 -12.91 -24.45 24.99
CA GLU A 269 -13.43 -25.82 25.12
C GLU A 269 -14.76 -25.99 24.38
N ASP A 270 -15.70 -25.06 24.55
CA ASP A 270 -17.01 -25.09 23.88
C ASP A 270 -16.87 -25.02 22.36
N LYS A 271 -15.94 -24.17 21.89
CA LYS A 271 -15.53 -24.06 20.50
C LYS A 271 -14.97 -25.38 19.96
N ALA A 272 -14.05 -26.02 20.70
CA ALA A 272 -13.49 -27.33 20.32
C ALA A 272 -14.57 -28.43 20.29
N ARG A 273 -15.48 -28.49 21.28
CA ARG A 273 -16.57 -29.48 21.31
C ARG A 273 -17.53 -29.31 20.12
N ARG A 274 -17.86 -28.08 19.73
CA ARG A 274 -18.70 -27.82 18.54
C ARG A 274 -18.01 -28.18 17.23
N LEU A 275 -16.71 -27.90 17.09
CA LEU A 275 -15.91 -28.21 15.90
C LEU A 275 -15.69 -29.72 15.69
N ALA A 276 -15.65 -30.50 16.77
CA ALA A 276 -15.57 -31.96 16.71
C ALA A 276 -16.88 -32.63 16.24
N ASP A 277 -18.03 -31.98 16.49
CA ASP A 277 -19.38 -32.51 16.24
C ASP A 277 -20.02 -31.97 14.93
N CYS A 278 -19.28 -31.23 14.09
CA CYS A 278 -19.81 -30.64 12.86
C CYS A 278 -19.13 -31.18 11.59
N ASP A 279 -19.88 -31.18 10.48
CA ASP A 279 -19.29 -31.40 9.15
C ASP A 279 -18.52 -30.16 8.71
N LEU A 280 -19.17 -28.99 8.83
CA LEU A 280 -18.65 -27.67 8.49
C LEU A 280 -18.97 -26.66 9.61
N TYR A 281 -18.28 -25.52 9.62
CA TYR A 281 -18.59 -24.42 10.53
C TYR A 281 -18.43 -23.05 9.88
N TYR A 282 -19.03 -22.05 10.50
CA TYR A 282 -18.91 -20.65 10.11
C TYR A 282 -18.84 -19.74 11.33
N ASP A 283 -17.88 -18.80 11.29
CA ASP A 283 -17.62 -17.77 12.29
C ASP A 283 -17.81 -16.34 11.73
N MET A 284 -17.91 -16.22 10.40
CA MET A 284 -18.04 -14.97 9.67
C MET A 284 -19.03 -15.10 8.50
N SER A 285 -19.57 -13.95 8.09
CA SER A 285 -20.28 -13.79 6.82
C SER A 285 -19.33 -13.33 5.71
N TYR A 286 -19.65 -13.67 4.46
CA TYR A 286 -19.01 -13.14 3.26
C TYR A 286 -19.98 -12.36 2.37
N THR A 287 -19.59 -11.15 1.99
CA THR A 287 -20.33 -10.26 1.09
C THR A 287 -19.43 -9.83 -0.06
N VAL A 288 -19.90 -10.04 -1.30
CA VAL A 288 -19.15 -9.71 -2.53
C VAL A 288 -18.73 -8.22 -2.57
N ALA A 289 -19.61 -7.32 -2.10
CA ALA A 289 -19.30 -5.90 -1.97
C ALA A 289 -18.10 -5.66 -1.01
N TYR A 290 -17.04 -5.04 -1.56
CA TYR A 290 -15.77 -4.80 -0.87
C TYR A 290 -15.07 -6.08 -0.37
N SER A 291 -15.41 -7.25 -0.93
CA SER A 291 -14.89 -8.56 -0.52
C SER A 291 -14.90 -8.73 1.01
N THR A 292 -16.02 -8.36 1.63
CA THR A 292 -16.12 -8.23 3.09
C THR A 292 -16.25 -9.61 3.74
N PHE A 293 -15.31 -9.96 4.60
CA PHE A 293 -15.39 -11.00 5.62
C PHE A 293 -15.63 -10.31 6.97
N ALA A 294 -16.78 -10.53 7.60
CA ALA A 294 -17.16 -9.84 8.84
C ALA A 294 -17.84 -10.76 9.84
N ASN A 295 -17.77 -10.42 11.13
CA ASN A 295 -18.52 -11.10 12.18
C ASN A 295 -20.03 -11.07 11.89
N ILE A 296 -20.71 -12.16 12.23
CA ILE A 296 -22.16 -12.26 12.11
C ILE A 296 -22.82 -11.52 13.29
N PRO A 297 -23.73 -10.56 13.06
CA PRO A 297 -24.39 -9.84 14.16
C PRO A 297 -25.32 -10.75 14.98
N LEU A 298 -24.84 -11.19 16.14
CA LEU A 298 -25.71 -11.65 17.22
C LEU A 298 -26.53 -10.44 17.73
N GLY A 299 -27.83 -10.65 17.95
CA GLY A 299 -28.78 -9.55 18.09
C GLY A 299 -28.52 -8.64 19.30
N LYS A 300 -28.34 -7.34 19.03
CA LYS A 300 -28.10 -6.26 20.02
C LYS A 300 -27.20 -6.67 21.20
N VAL A 301 -25.89 -6.64 20.97
CA VAL A 301 -24.94 -6.37 22.07
C VAL A 301 -25.41 -5.08 22.77
N VAL A 302 -25.67 -5.16 24.07
CA VAL A 302 -26.03 -4.00 24.88
C VAL A 302 -24.80 -3.10 24.99
N SER A 303 -24.97 -1.82 24.67
CA SER A 303 -23.94 -0.81 24.92
C SER A 303 -23.92 -0.50 26.42
N ASP A 304 -22.97 -1.08 27.15
CA ASP A 304 -22.62 -0.60 28.49
C ASP A 304 -22.02 0.81 28.35
N SER A 305 -22.87 1.81 28.48
CA SER A 305 -22.56 3.21 28.16
C SER A 305 -21.84 3.91 29.32
N GLU A 306 -20.66 3.43 29.69
CA GLU A 306 -19.73 4.20 30.52
C GLU A 306 -19.04 5.27 29.66
N ALA A 307 -19.49 6.51 29.82
CA ALA A 307 -18.98 7.64 29.07
C ALA A 307 -17.62 8.16 29.60
N SER A 308 -16.90 8.88 28.74
CA SER A 308 -15.81 9.80 29.13
C SER A 308 -14.52 9.17 29.68
N SER A 309 -13.89 8.30 28.89
CA SER A 309 -12.42 8.29 28.82
C SER A 309 -11.96 8.34 27.36
N VAL A 310 -10.94 9.16 27.06
CA VAL A 310 -10.36 9.24 25.71
C VAL A 310 -9.59 7.95 25.45
N GLY A 311 -10.09 7.14 24.53
CA GLY A 311 -9.43 5.89 24.13
C GLY A 311 -8.00 6.16 23.67
N LYS A 312 -7.06 5.32 24.11
CA LYS A 312 -5.67 5.34 23.63
C LYS A 312 -5.41 4.11 22.77
N ALA A 313 -4.64 4.29 21.70
CA ALA A 313 -4.22 3.20 20.83
C ALA A 313 -2.79 3.41 20.33
N THR A 314 -2.03 2.33 20.17
CA THR A 314 -0.66 2.33 19.62
C THR A 314 -0.66 1.95 18.13
N LEU A 315 0.09 2.71 17.33
CA LEU A 315 0.30 2.45 15.91
C LEU A 315 1.77 2.10 15.63
N LEU A 316 1.97 1.04 14.85
CA LEU A 316 3.22 0.70 14.16
C LEU A 316 3.04 0.98 12.66
N ASP A 317 3.92 1.79 12.08
CA ASP A 317 3.92 2.11 10.64
C ASP A 317 5.10 1.41 9.94
N LEU A 318 4.81 0.53 8.97
CA LEU A 318 5.79 -0.27 8.21
C LEU A 318 5.94 0.27 6.79
N TYR A 319 7.17 0.43 6.31
CA TYR A 319 7.45 1.14 5.05
C TYR A 319 6.92 2.59 5.11
N SER A 320 7.10 3.21 6.28
CA SER A 320 6.44 4.45 6.71
C SER A 320 6.77 5.66 5.83
N GLY A 321 7.91 5.63 5.12
CA GLY A 321 8.44 6.77 4.38
C GLY A 321 8.56 8.00 5.28
N CYS A 322 8.08 9.14 4.81
CA CYS A 322 8.02 10.36 5.61
C CYS A 322 6.80 10.42 6.57
N GLY A 323 6.03 9.35 6.73
CA GLY A 323 4.92 9.25 7.70
C GLY A 323 3.56 9.74 7.23
N GLY A 324 3.33 9.91 5.92
CA GLY A 324 2.07 10.48 5.39
C GLY A 324 0.81 9.68 5.76
N MET A 325 0.90 8.34 5.83
CA MET A 325 -0.22 7.49 6.23
C MET A 325 -0.48 7.56 7.74
N SER A 326 0.53 7.28 8.56
CA SER A 326 0.41 7.32 10.03
C SER A 326 -0.01 8.70 10.54
N THR A 327 0.54 9.79 9.99
CA THR A 327 0.08 11.16 10.25
C THR A 327 -1.41 11.29 10.02
N GLY A 328 -1.90 10.94 8.83
CA GLY A 328 -3.31 11.04 8.51
C GLY A 328 -4.19 10.21 9.45
N LEU A 329 -3.79 8.95 9.72
CA LEU A 329 -4.52 8.05 10.62
C LEU A 329 -4.68 8.66 12.02
N CYS A 330 -3.62 9.21 12.60
CA CYS A 330 -3.66 9.87 13.91
C CYS A 330 -4.58 11.10 13.92
N LEU A 331 -4.49 11.99 12.91
CA LEU A 331 -5.36 13.17 12.81
C LEU A 331 -6.84 12.79 12.59
N GLY A 332 -7.10 11.70 11.86
CA GLY A 332 -8.43 11.15 11.66
C GLY A 332 -9.03 10.55 12.93
N ALA A 333 -8.24 9.73 13.63
CA ALA A 333 -8.62 9.10 14.89
C ALA A 333 -8.94 10.14 15.97
N ALA A 334 -8.13 11.20 16.08
CA ALA A 334 -8.33 12.29 17.03
C ALA A 334 -9.69 12.99 16.85
N LEU A 335 -10.15 13.17 15.61
CA LEU A 335 -11.47 13.75 15.29
C LEU A 335 -12.64 12.83 15.67
N ALA A 336 -12.41 11.52 15.74
CA ALA A 336 -13.38 10.54 16.24
C ALA A 336 -13.30 10.36 17.77
N GLY A 337 -12.37 11.00 18.48
CA GLY A 337 -12.17 10.84 19.93
C GLY A 337 -11.12 9.81 20.35
N LEU A 338 -10.47 9.13 19.40
CA LEU A 338 -9.41 8.15 19.67
C LEU A 338 -8.02 8.82 19.62
N ASN A 339 -7.29 8.82 20.75
CA ASN A 339 -5.88 9.20 20.79
C ASN A 339 -4.99 8.03 20.31
N LEU A 340 -4.95 7.86 18.98
CA LEU A 340 -4.02 6.98 18.29
C LEU A 340 -2.65 7.66 18.19
N GLU A 341 -1.58 7.01 18.65
CA GLU A 341 -0.20 7.51 18.53
C GLU A 341 0.68 6.53 17.75
N THR A 342 1.40 7.02 16.73
CA THR A 342 2.53 6.31 16.10
C THR A 342 3.62 6.10 17.14
N ARG A 343 3.69 4.90 17.70
CA ARG A 343 4.67 4.52 18.72
C ARG A 343 5.98 4.06 18.10
N TRP A 344 5.89 3.36 16.97
CA TRP A 344 7.04 2.83 16.23
C TRP A 344 6.84 3.09 14.73
N ALA A 345 7.92 3.38 14.02
CA ALA A 345 7.90 3.47 12.57
C ALA A 345 9.17 2.82 12.00
N VAL A 346 9.04 2.11 10.88
CA VAL A 346 10.13 1.41 10.20
C VAL A 346 10.20 1.86 8.75
N ASP A 347 11.37 2.30 8.34
CA ASP A 347 11.76 2.51 6.94
C ASP A 347 13.27 2.25 6.80
N PHE A 348 13.80 2.19 5.58
CA PHE A 348 15.22 1.98 5.31
C PHE A 348 15.90 3.21 4.68
N ASN A 349 15.12 4.26 4.36
CA ASN A 349 15.63 5.54 3.91
C ASN A 349 15.85 6.48 5.10
N SER A 350 17.09 6.88 5.32
CA SER A 350 17.50 7.72 6.46
C SER A 350 16.81 9.08 6.49
N PHE A 351 16.61 9.72 5.34
CA PHE A 351 15.99 11.05 5.22
C PHE A 351 14.47 11.00 5.44
N ALA A 352 13.84 9.89 5.06
CA ALA A 352 12.45 9.61 5.37
C ALA A 352 12.27 9.40 6.89
N CYS A 353 13.14 8.60 7.52
CA CYS A 353 13.19 8.42 8.96
C CYS A 353 13.43 9.74 9.72
N GLU A 354 14.37 10.56 9.27
CA GLU A 354 14.67 11.88 9.84
C GLU A 354 13.43 12.81 9.80
N SER A 355 12.75 12.84 8.66
CA SER A 355 11.53 13.62 8.48
C SER A 355 10.39 13.14 9.39
N LEU A 356 10.17 11.83 9.51
CA LEU A 356 9.15 11.27 10.39
C LEU A 356 9.50 11.56 11.86
N LYS A 357 10.74 11.32 12.29
CA LYS A 357 11.21 11.57 13.67
C LYS A 357 11.17 13.05 14.05
N TYR A 358 11.42 13.97 13.11
CA TYR A 358 11.27 15.40 13.34
C TYR A 358 9.82 15.82 13.58
N ASN A 359 8.89 15.30 12.78
CA ASN A 359 7.47 15.63 12.90
C ASN A 359 6.77 14.90 14.06
N HIS A 360 7.31 13.74 14.48
CA HIS A 360 6.77 12.89 15.54
C HIS A 360 7.89 12.47 16.52
N PRO A 361 8.37 13.38 17.39
CA PRO A 361 9.57 13.14 18.21
C PRO A 361 9.44 11.98 19.21
N ARG A 362 8.21 11.65 19.63
CA ARG A 362 7.92 10.53 20.56
C ARG A 362 7.86 9.14 19.89
N THR A 363 7.80 9.07 18.56
CA THR A 363 7.82 7.80 17.82
C THR A 363 9.24 7.24 17.82
N GLU A 364 9.40 5.95 18.15
CA GLU A 364 10.69 5.28 17.97
C GLU A 364 10.82 4.87 16.49
N VAL A 365 11.49 5.72 15.72
CA VAL A 365 11.69 5.57 14.27
C VAL A 365 12.98 4.82 14.02
N ARG A 366 12.91 3.75 13.22
CA ARG A 366 14.00 2.80 12.97
C ARG A 366 14.37 2.81 11.50
N ASN A 367 15.66 3.02 11.23
CA ASN A 367 16.25 3.05 9.88
C ASN A 367 16.90 1.70 9.55
N GLU A 368 16.07 0.71 9.20
CA GLU A 368 16.42 -0.69 8.97
C GLU A 368 15.36 -1.38 8.09
N LYS A 369 15.66 -2.55 7.53
CA LYS A 369 14.68 -3.28 6.71
C LYS A 369 13.58 -3.90 7.58
N ALA A 370 12.41 -4.17 6.99
CA ALA A 370 11.28 -4.77 7.72
C ALA A 370 11.52 -6.23 8.14
N ASP A 371 12.33 -6.99 7.40
CA ASP A 371 12.74 -8.35 7.75
C ASP A 371 13.83 -8.36 8.84
N GLU A 372 14.79 -7.42 8.77
CA GLU A 372 15.73 -7.12 9.88
C GLU A 372 14.96 -6.75 11.16
N PHE A 373 13.95 -5.88 11.07
CA PHE A 373 13.06 -5.55 12.18
C PHE A 373 12.29 -6.77 12.70
N LEU A 374 11.76 -7.65 11.84
CA LEU A 374 11.08 -8.88 12.28
C LEU A 374 12.03 -9.85 13.00
N ALA A 375 13.30 -9.93 12.59
CA ALA A 375 14.32 -10.69 13.31
C ALA A 375 14.67 -10.03 14.66
N LEU A 376 14.80 -8.70 14.70
CA LEU A 376 14.98 -7.92 15.92
C LEU A 376 13.84 -8.14 16.92
N LEU A 377 12.57 -8.13 16.48
CA LEU A 377 11.42 -8.39 17.35
C LEU A 377 11.49 -9.77 18.01
N LYS A 378 11.93 -10.79 17.26
CA LYS A 378 12.11 -12.15 17.78
C LYS A 378 13.26 -12.21 18.80
N GLY A 379 14.39 -11.57 18.51
CA GLY A 379 15.52 -11.46 19.46
C GLY A 379 15.17 -10.67 20.72
N TRP A 380 14.43 -9.57 20.57
CA TRP A 380 13.94 -8.73 21.66
C TRP A 380 13.00 -9.49 22.60
N HIS A 381 12.12 -10.34 22.06
CA HIS A 381 11.28 -11.23 22.88
C HIS A 381 12.15 -12.15 23.75
N SER A 382 13.15 -12.83 23.17
CA SER A 382 14.07 -13.68 23.93
C SER A 382 14.83 -12.92 25.03
N LEU A 383 15.30 -11.71 24.74
CA LEU A 383 15.95 -10.85 25.74
C LEU A 383 15.00 -10.44 26.87
N CYS A 384 13.74 -10.11 26.56
CA CYS A 384 12.74 -9.79 27.58
C CYS A 384 12.39 -11.00 28.46
N ASP A 385 12.34 -12.19 27.86
CA ASP A 385 12.08 -13.44 28.59
C ASP A 385 13.25 -13.80 29.51
N GLU A 386 14.48 -13.45 29.11
CA GLU A 386 15.66 -13.62 29.94
C GLU A 386 15.79 -12.59 31.06
N TYR A 387 15.78 -11.30 30.73
CA TYR A 387 16.15 -10.23 31.66
C TYR A 387 14.97 -9.55 32.37
N VAL A 388 13.72 -9.81 31.94
CA VAL A 388 12.51 -9.25 32.60
C VAL A 388 11.69 -10.36 33.26
N LYS A 389 11.27 -11.40 32.52
CA LYS A 389 10.34 -12.41 33.05
C LYS A 389 10.97 -13.24 34.18
N LYS A 390 12.19 -13.79 34.01
CA LYS A 390 12.90 -14.58 35.04
C LYS A 390 13.24 -13.76 36.31
N ASP A 391 13.46 -12.45 36.16
CA ASP A 391 13.86 -11.57 37.26
C ASP A 391 12.70 -11.28 38.23
N ILE A 392 11.46 -11.24 37.70
CA ILE A 392 10.24 -11.11 38.49
C ILE A 392 10.07 -12.31 39.44
N ASP A 393 10.32 -13.55 38.97
CA ASP A 393 10.23 -14.75 39.80
C ASP A 393 11.27 -14.77 40.96
N PHE A 394 12.44 -14.15 40.75
CA PHE A 394 13.50 -14.07 41.77
C PHE A 394 13.37 -12.88 42.73
N SER A 395 12.52 -11.88 42.43
CA SER A 395 12.36 -10.64 43.21
C SER A 395 11.85 -10.82 44.66
N SER A 396 11.57 -12.05 45.10
CA SER A 396 11.26 -12.41 46.49
C SER A 396 12.48 -12.62 47.39
N ALA A 397 13.70 -12.62 46.83
CA ALA A 397 14.97 -12.57 47.56
C ALA A 397 15.64 -11.21 47.34
N GLY A 398 15.98 -10.52 48.43
CA GLY A 398 16.46 -9.13 48.37
C GLY A 398 17.82 -8.99 47.68
N ALA A 399 17.93 -8.02 46.77
CA ALA A 399 19.19 -7.62 46.17
C ALA A 399 20.09 -6.91 47.19
N SER A 400 21.37 -7.26 47.21
CA SER A 400 22.41 -6.49 47.90
C SER A 400 22.98 -5.44 46.94
N GLU A 401 22.72 -4.17 47.23
CA GLU A 401 23.40 -3.04 46.57
C GLU A 401 24.89 -3.06 46.97
N ASN A 402 25.76 -3.15 45.96
CA ASN A 402 27.20 -2.94 46.05
C ASN A 402 27.65 -2.44 44.67
N GLU A 403 27.53 -1.13 44.44
CA GLU A 403 28.23 -0.46 43.34
C GLU A 403 29.55 0.08 43.91
N GLU A 404 30.67 -0.54 43.52
CA GLU A 404 32.00 0.02 43.76
C GLU A 404 32.32 0.96 42.58
N ASP A 405 32.13 2.26 42.79
CA ASP A 405 32.57 3.32 41.86
C ASP A 405 34.11 3.38 41.87
N ASP A 406 34.75 2.52 41.08
CA ASP A 406 36.18 2.62 40.76
C ASP A 406 36.41 3.85 39.86
N ASP A 407 36.56 5.00 40.51
CA ASP A 407 36.92 6.29 39.92
C ASP A 407 38.45 6.38 39.66
N GLU A 408 39.08 5.25 39.29
CA GLU A 408 40.47 5.21 38.85
C GLU A 408 40.63 5.90 37.49
N PRO A 409 41.72 6.66 37.28
CA PRO A 409 41.96 7.37 36.03
C PRO A 409 42.36 6.40 34.92
N LEU A 410 41.44 6.17 33.97
CA LEU A 410 41.59 5.28 32.80
C LEU A 410 43.01 5.31 32.21
N GLU A 411 43.58 4.12 31.98
CA GLU A 411 44.86 4.02 31.29
C GLU A 411 44.74 4.50 29.84
N LYS A 412 45.88 4.94 29.30
CA LYS A 412 45.91 5.50 27.97
C LYS A 412 45.70 4.40 26.93
N ASP A 413 44.64 4.56 26.14
CA ASP A 413 44.14 3.64 25.10
C ASP A 413 43.13 2.55 25.58
N GLU A 414 42.55 2.70 26.78
CA GLU A 414 41.41 1.88 27.27
C GLU A 414 40.03 2.46 26.89
N PHE A 415 39.05 1.59 26.59
CA PHE A 415 37.67 1.95 26.22
C PHE A 415 36.66 1.27 27.16
N VAL A 416 35.95 2.05 27.97
CA VAL A 416 34.95 1.55 28.94
C VAL A 416 33.52 1.85 28.47
N VAL A 417 32.65 0.84 28.51
CA VAL A 417 31.21 0.96 28.23
C VAL A 417 30.54 1.79 29.34
N GLU A 418 30.10 3.01 29.04
CA GLU A 418 29.28 3.81 29.96
C GLU A 418 27.86 3.26 30.00
N LYS A 419 27.27 3.06 28.81
CA LYS A 419 25.86 2.71 28.66
C LYS A 419 25.56 2.12 27.28
N LEU A 420 24.50 1.33 27.17
CA LEU A 420 23.90 0.96 25.87
C LEU A 420 22.79 1.97 25.51
N ALA A 421 22.86 2.52 24.31
CA ALA A 421 22.00 3.59 23.80
C ALA A 421 20.94 3.09 22.79
N GLY A 422 21.09 1.89 22.23
CA GLY A 422 20.20 1.33 21.22
C GLY A 422 20.44 -0.16 20.94
N ILE A 423 19.57 -0.75 20.12
CA ILE A 423 19.64 -2.15 19.67
C ILE A 423 19.14 -2.25 18.21
N CYS A 424 19.74 -3.13 17.41
CA CYS A 424 19.27 -3.52 16.07
C CYS A 424 19.61 -5.00 15.77
N TYR A 425 19.13 -5.52 14.63
CA TYR A 425 19.52 -6.83 14.11
C TYR A 425 20.15 -6.64 12.73
N GLY A 426 21.39 -7.11 12.55
CA GLY A 426 22.14 -6.95 11.30
C GLY A 426 22.16 -5.51 10.78
N GLY A 427 21.86 -5.34 9.49
CA GLY A 427 21.87 -4.05 8.77
C GLY A 427 23.15 -3.80 7.98
N SER A 428 23.21 -2.68 7.25
CA SER A 428 24.30 -2.37 6.32
C SER A 428 25.70 -2.47 6.95
N GLY A 429 26.53 -3.36 6.40
CA GLY A 429 27.91 -3.60 6.86
C GLY A 429 28.05 -4.51 8.08
N ARG A 430 26.98 -5.19 8.53
CA ARG A 430 26.98 -6.13 9.66
C ARG A 430 26.44 -7.50 9.25
N GLU A 431 26.77 -8.53 10.03
CA GLU A 431 26.30 -9.91 9.83
C GLU A 431 24.94 -10.14 10.53
N ASP A 432 24.31 -11.29 10.29
CA ASP A 432 23.02 -11.67 10.90
C ASP A 432 23.19 -11.94 12.41
N GLY A 433 22.90 -10.95 13.24
CA GLY A 433 23.04 -11.02 14.69
C GLY A 433 22.45 -9.80 15.41
N LEU A 434 22.36 -9.86 16.74
CA LEU A 434 21.95 -8.71 17.55
C LEU A 434 23.14 -7.80 17.84
N TYR A 435 22.96 -6.51 17.59
CA TYR A 435 23.96 -5.47 17.89
C TYR A 435 23.35 -4.44 18.84
N PHE A 436 24.15 -3.93 19.77
CA PHE A 436 23.81 -2.81 20.64
C PHE A 436 24.63 -1.59 20.26
N LYS A 437 24.02 -0.42 20.36
CA LYS A 437 24.73 0.85 20.22
C LYS A 437 25.36 1.21 21.57
N VAL A 438 26.69 1.31 21.63
CA VAL A 438 27.48 1.54 22.84
C VAL A 438 27.82 3.03 22.96
N GLN A 439 27.61 3.60 24.14
CA GLN A 439 28.16 4.90 24.55
C GLN A 439 29.40 4.66 25.41
N TRP A 440 30.51 5.30 25.05
CA TRP A 440 31.83 5.10 25.67
C TRP A 440 32.13 6.18 26.74
N LYS A 441 32.65 5.78 27.92
CA LYS A 441 32.87 6.67 29.09
C LYS A 441 33.79 7.82 28.72
N GLY A 442 33.26 9.05 28.73
CA GLY A 442 34.00 10.27 28.44
C GLY A 442 34.01 10.72 26.97
N TYR A 443 33.29 10.02 26.08
CA TYR A 443 33.16 10.38 24.65
C TYR A 443 31.81 11.05 24.34
N GLY A 444 31.72 11.69 23.18
CA GLY A 444 30.46 12.24 22.64
C GLY A 444 29.61 11.19 21.94
N ARG A 445 28.32 11.47 21.71
CA ARG A 445 27.35 10.54 21.07
C ARG A 445 27.63 10.29 19.58
N GLU A 446 28.43 11.16 19.00
CA GLU A 446 29.02 11.06 17.68
C GLU A 446 30.04 9.90 17.56
N GLU A 447 30.64 9.47 18.68
CA GLU A 447 31.59 8.34 18.77
C GLU A 447 30.92 7.02 19.22
N ASP A 448 29.60 7.01 19.45
CA ASP A 448 28.87 5.80 19.86
C ASP A 448 28.91 4.71 18.74
N THR A 449 29.51 3.55 19.00
CA THR A 449 29.66 2.44 18.01
C THR A 449 28.53 1.40 18.08
N TRP A 450 28.45 0.50 17.10
CA TRP A 450 27.53 -0.64 17.08
C TRP A 450 28.28 -1.96 17.30
N GLU A 451 28.22 -2.50 18.51
CA GLU A 451 28.91 -3.74 18.90
C GLU A 451 27.97 -4.96 18.86
N PRO A 452 28.41 -6.13 18.36
CA PRO A 452 27.63 -7.36 18.43
C PRO A 452 27.47 -7.82 19.89
N ILE A 453 26.37 -8.50 20.20
CA ILE A 453 26.08 -9.02 21.55
C ILE A 453 27.20 -9.93 22.08
N GLU A 454 27.94 -10.61 21.20
CA GLU A 454 29.11 -11.42 21.52
C GLU A 454 30.29 -10.61 22.10
N ASN A 455 30.47 -9.34 21.71
CA ASN A 455 31.51 -8.46 22.26
C ASN A 455 31.14 -7.93 23.65
N LEU A 456 29.87 -7.96 24.04
CA LEU A 456 29.35 -7.35 25.27
C LEU A 456 29.13 -8.36 26.41
N ARG A 457 29.72 -9.57 26.28
CA ARG A 457 29.62 -10.66 27.26
C ARG A 457 30.18 -10.30 28.64
N ASP A 458 31.14 -9.39 28.69
CA ASP A 458 31.80 -8.97 29.93
C ASP A 458 31.03 -7.85 30.66
N CYS A 459 30.00 -7.25 30.04
CA CYS A 459 29.12 -6.25 30.66
C CYS A 459 27.63 -6.66 30.71
N PRO A 460 27.27 -7.86 31.22
CA PRO A 460 25.90 -8.39 31.16
C PRO A 460 24.90 -7.55 31.97
N LEU A 461 25.35 -6.81 32.99
CA LEU A 461 24.52 -5.86 33.72
C LEU A 461 24.05 -4.70 32.83
N LYS A 462 24.90 -4.19 31.93
CA LYS A 462 24.52 -3.11 30.98
C LYS A 462 23.51 -3.59 29.93
N ILE A 463 23.57 -4.87 29.54
CA ILE A 463 22.52 -5.50 28.72
C ILE A 463 21.22 -5.59 29.52
N LYS A 464 21.26 -6.07 30.77
CA LYS A 464 20.08 -6.18 31.65
C LYS A 464 19.42 -4.82 31.89
N GLU A 465 20.19 -3.80 32.29
CA GLU A 465 19.73 -2.40 32.46
C GLU A 465 19.00 -1.89 31.22
N PHE A 466 19.60 -2.05 30.04
CA PHE A 466 19.02 -1.60 28.78
C PHE A 466 17.74 -2.34 28.41
N VAL A 467 17.70 -3.67 28.57
CA VAL A 467 16.51 -4.47 28.26
C VAL A 467 15.36 -4.14 29.21
N GLN A 468 15.62 -4.01 30.52
CA GLN A 468 14.60 -3.66 31.51
C GLN A 468 14.03 -2.25 31.29
N GLU A 469 14.88 -1.24 31.08
CA GLU A 469 14.44 0.13 30.78
C GLU A 469 13.75 0.23 29.41
N GLY A 470 14.26 -0.47 28.40
CA GLY A 470 13.70 -0.55 27.06
C GLY A 470 12.31 -1.20 27.04
N TYR A 471 12.12 -2.28 27.80
CA TYR A 471 10.82 -2.93 28.02
C TYR A 471 9.84 -1.99 28.73
N ARG A 472 10.27 -1.34 29.82
CA ARG A 472 9.46 -0.38 30.59
C ARG A 472 9.01 0.81 29.74
N ARG A 473 9.84 1.28 28.81
CA ARG A 473 9.54 2.36 27.85
C ARG A 473 8.85 1.88 26.56
N LYS A 474 8.81 0.57 26.31
CA LYS A 474 8.38 -0.07 25.06
C LYS A 474 9.10 0.48 23.81
N ILE A 475 10.44 0.49 23.84
CA ILE A 475 11.26 0.94 22.69
C ILE A 475 11.11 0.04 21.45
N LEU A 476 10.71 -1.22 21.67
CA LEU A 476 10.30 -2.19 20.66
C LEU A 476 9.02 -2.87 21.16
N PRO A 477 8.04 -3.15 20.27
CA PRO A 477 6.81 -3.82 20.64
C PRO A 477 7.01 -5.31 20.88
N LEU A 478 6.25 -5.89 21.81
CA LEU A 478 6.02 -7.34 21.89
C LEU A 478 4.61 -7.68 21.36
N PRO A 479 4.30 -8.95 21.05
CA PRO A 479 2.94 -9.35 20.66
C PRO A 479 1.90 -8.89 21.70
N GLY A 480 0.89 -8.16 21.23
CA GLY A 480 -0.11 -7.50 22.08
C GLY A 480 0.17 -6.04 22.48
N ASP A 481 1.37 -5.49 22.24
CA ASP A 481 1.68 -4.07 22.48
C ASP A 481 1.19 -3.12 21.37
N VAL A 482 0.81 -3.68 20.23
CA VAL A 482 0.42 -2.94 19.01
C VAL A 482 -1.08 -3.04 18.79
N ASP A 483 -1.81 -1.94 18.90
CA ASP A 483 -3.23 -1.91 18.59
C ASP A 483 -3.49 -1.91 17.08
N VAL A 484 -2.65 -1.20 16.32
CA VAL A 484 -2.82 -1.00 14.88
C VAL A 484 -1.48 -1.17 14.15
N ILE A 485 -1.47 -1.91 13.05
CA ILE A 485 -0.38 -1.86 12.05
C ILE A 485 -0.89 -1.17 10.79
N CYS A 486 -0.16 -0.19 10.28
CA CYS A 486 -0.30 0.24 8.88
C CYS A 486 0.97 -0.01 8.07
N GLY A 487 0.85 -0.06 6.75
CA GLY A 487 2.03 -0.04 5.87
C GLY A 487 1.74 -0.17 4.39
N GLY A 488 2.69 0.29 3.58
CA GLY A 488 2.64 0.24 2.11
C GLY A 488 3.73 -0.66 1.53
N PRO A 489 3.63 -2.00 1.64
CA PRO A 489 4.69 -2.92 1.23
C PRO A 489 5.03 -2.76 -0.27
N PRO A 490 6.28 -2.37 -0.63
CA PRO A 490 6.63 -2.08 -2.01
C PRO A 490 6.61 -3.34 -2.88
N CYS A 491 5.75 -3.33 -3.91
CA CYS A 491 5.60 -4.41 -4.88
C CYS A 491 6.09 -3.93 -6.26
N GLN A 492 7.40 -3.76 -6.43
CA GLN A 492 7.97 -3.21 -7.67
C GLN A 492 7.91 -4.21 -8.84
N GLY A 493 7.78 -5.52 -8.56
CA GLY A 493 7.80 -6.57 -9.59
C GLY A 493 6.57 -6.54 -10.51
N ILE A 494 5.42 -6.08 -10.02
CA ILE A 494 4.16 -6.05 -10.79
C ILE A 494 4.00 -4.81 -11.68
N SER A 495 4.65 -3.71 -11.29
CA SER A 495 4.37 -2.35 -11.79
C SER A 495 4.48 -2.21 -13.30
N GLY A 496 3.66 -1.33 -13.88
CA GLY A 496 3.81 -0.79 -15.25
C GLY A 496 5.25 -0.65 -15.76
N PHE A 497 6.18 -0.23 -14.90
CA PHE A 497 7.58 0.08 -15.26
C PHE A 497 8.55 -1.12 -15.25
N ASN A 498 8.16 -2.32 -14.80
CA ASN A 498 9.06 -3.48 -14.78
C ASN A 498 9.04 -4.24 -16.13
N ARG A 499 10.21 -4.33 -16.79
CA ARG A 499 10.42 -5.15 -18.02
C ARG A 499 10.19 -6.64 -17.80
N PHE A 500 10.61 -7.16 -16.65
CA PHE A 500 10.73 -8.60 -16.39
C PHE A 500 9.79 -9.01 -15.25
N ARG A 501 8.48 -9.10 -15.52
CA ARG A 501 7.47 -9.38 -14.49
C ARG A 501 7.15 -10.87 -14.42
N ASN A 502 7.38 -11.51 -13.27
CA ASN A 502 7.01 -12.91 -13.07
C ASN A 502 5.49 -13.05 -12.85
N ARG A 503 4.74 -13.30 -13.93
CA ARG A 503 3.29 -13.55 -13.87
C ARG A 503 2.91 -14.95 -13.36
N LYS A 504 3.85 -15.90 -13.27
CA LYS A 504 3.56 -17.28 -12.85
C LYS A 504 3.67 -17.46 -11.34
N GLU A 505 4.70 -16.89 -10.74
CA GLU A 505 5.00 -17.04 -9.31
C GLU A 505 5.35 -15.66 -8.72
N PRO A 506 4.37 -14.74 -8.58
CA PRO A 506 4.66 -13.33 -8.29
C PRO A 506 5.40 -13.07 -6.97
N LEU A 507 5.27 -13.95 -5.98
CA LEU A 507 5.98 -13.86 -4.68
C LEU A 507 7.41 -14.39 -4.71
N LYS A 508 7.81 -15.14 -5.76
CA LYS A 508 9.21 -15.55 -5.98
C LYS A 508 10.04 -14.47 -6.69
N ASP A 509 9.41 -13.35 -7.06
CA ASP A 509 10.11 -12.11 -7.41
C ASP A 509 10.44 -11.37 -6.10
N GLU A 510 11.73 -11.28 -5.76
CA GLU A 510 12.21 -10.59 -4.56
C GLU A 510 11.69 -9.14 -4.46
N LYS A 511 11.36 -8.50 -5.61
CA LYS A 511 10.74 -7.17 -5.69
C LYS A 511 9.31 -7.07 -5.13
N ASN A 512 8.69 -8.20 -4.77
CA ASN A 512 7.37 -8.29 -4.15
C ASN A 512 7.41 -8.93 -2.75
N LYS A 513 8.58 -9.42 -2.29
CA LYS A 513 8.77 -10.17 -1.04
C LYS A 513 8.33 -9.41 0.21
N GLN A 514 8.38 -8.09 0.18
CA GLN A 514 7.92 -7.22 1.27
C GLN A 514 6.42 -7.37 1.58
N MET A 515 5.61 -7.88 0.63
CA MET A 515 4.23 -8.29 0.89
C MET A 515 4.14 -9.48 1.87
N VAL A 516 5.08 -10.42 1.80
CA VAL A 516 5.20 -11.55 2.73
C VAL A 516 5.67 -11.04 4.10
N THR A 517 6.76 -10.27 4.12
CA THR A 517 7.33 -9.67 5.35
C THR A 517 6.30 -8.86 6.14
N PHE A 518 5.48 -8.04 5.46
CA PHE A 518 4.37 -7.33 6.10
C PHE A 518 3.37 -8.27 6.79
N MET A 519 2.94 -9.33 6.09
CA MET A 519 1.98 -10.32 6.61
C MET A 519 2.58 -11.18 7.73
N ASP A 520 3.90 -11.40 7.75
CA ASP A 520 4.59 -12.11 8.82
C ASP A 520 4.76 -11.26 10.09
N ILE A 521 4.98 -9.95 9.95
CA ILE A 521 4.96 -9.02 11.10
C ILE A 521 3.55 -8.93 11.70
N VAL A 522 2.51 -8.86 10.86
CA VAL A 522 1.11 -8.93 11.30
C VAL A 522 0.80 -10.27 12.00
N ALA A 523 1.29 -11.40 11.47
CA ALA A 523 1.13 -12.72 12.08
C ALA A 523 1.89 -12.86 13.41
N TYR A 524 3.04 -12.19 13.56
CA TYR A 524 3.83 -12.21 14.79
C TYR A 524 3.23 -11.32 15.90
N LEU A 525 2.88 -10.07 15.59
CA LEU A 525 2.42 -9.09 16.58
C LEU A 525 0.92 -9.17 16.91
N LYS A 526 0.12 -9.68 15.96
CA LYS A 526 -1.34 -9.85 16.03
C LYS A 526 -2.11 -8.61 16.54
N PRO A 527 -1.99 -7.45 15.84
CA PRO A 527 -2.66 -6.21 16.24
C PRO A 527 -4.20 -6.32 16.19
N LYS A 528 -4.90 -5.42 16.89
CA LYS A 528 -6.37 -5.32 16.82
C LYS A 528 -6.87 -4.96 15.42
N TYR A 529 -6.10 -4.12 14.71
CA TYR A 529 -6.41 -3.63 13.37
C TYR A 529 -5.18 -3.66 12.44
N VAL A 530 -5.42 -3.84 11.15
CA VAL A 530 -4.43 -3.79 10.07
C VAL A 530 -4.93 -2.89 8.95
N LEU A 531 -4.10 -1.98 8.45
CA LEU A 531 -4.35 -1.23 7.22
C LEU A 531 -3.17 -1.36 6.25
N MET A 532 -3.34 -2.13 5.19
CA MET A 532 -2.36 -2.22 4.11
C MET A 532 -2.77 -1.29 2.95
N GLU A 533 -1.86 -0.44 2.49
CA GLU A 533 -2.01 0.35 1.26
C GLU A 533 -1.25 -0.30 0.10
N ASN A 534 -1.74 -0.12 -1.14
CA ASN A 534 -0.93 -0.35 -2.33
C ASN A 534 -1.45 0.33 -3.62
N VAL A 535 -0.66 0.20 -4.69
CA VAL A 535 -1.06 0.56 -6.06
C VAL A 535 -2.15 -0.37 -6.61
N VAL A 536 -2.98 0.14 -7.53
CA VAL A 536 -4.10 -0.64 -8.13
C VAL A 536 -3.62 -1.88 -8.91
N ASP A 537 -2.36 -1.88 -9.37
CA ASP A 537 -1.75 -3.04 -10.03
C ASP A 537 -1.81 -4.33 -9.20
N ILE A 538 -1.89 -4.30 -7.85
CA ILE A 538 -2.03 -5.54 -7.05
C ILE A 538 -3.32 -6.31 -7.33
N LEU A 539 -4.33 -5.67 -7.93
CA LEU A 539 -5.63 -6.24 -8.29
C LEU A 539 -5.72 -6.60 -9.79
N LYS A 540 -4.77 -6.15 -10.61
CA LYS A 540 -4.76 -6.33 -12.08
C LYS A 540 -3.67 -7.31 -12.52
N PHE A 541 -2.49 -7.25 -11.90
CA PHE A 541 -1.37 -8.10 -12.25
C PHE A 541 -1.61 -9.55 -11.84
N ALA A 542 -1.32 -10.49 -12.75
CA ALA A 542 -1.48 -11.93 -12.53
C ALA A 542 -2.86 -12.32 -11.95
N ASP A 543 -3.95 -11.78 -12.52
CA ASP A 543 -5.33 -11.98 -12.03
C ASP A 543 -5.53 -11.55 -10.56
N GLY A 544 -4.88 -10.45 -10.17
CA GLY A 544 -4.96 -9.86 -8.84
C GLY A 544 -4.24 -10.66 -7.75
N TYR A 545 -3.25 -11.48 -8.12
CA TYR A 545 -2.58 -12.44 -7.23
C TYR A 545 -2.17 -11.84 -5.87
N LEU A 546 -1.53 -10.66 -5.85
CA LEU A 546 -1.05 -10.06 -4.60
C LEU A 546 -2.18 -9.52 -3.72
N GLY A 547 -3.24 -8.95 -4.29
CA GLY A 547 -4.43 -8.57 -3.55
C GLY A 547 -5.17 -9.78 -2.96
N ARG A 548 -5.27 -10.87 -3.73
CA ARG A 548 -5.84 -12.15 -3.26
C ARG A 548 -4.99 -12.77 -2.15
N TYR A 549 -3.66 -12.76 -2.29
CA TYR A 549 -2.73 -13.24 -1.25
C TYR A 549 -2.87 -12.45 0.06
N ALA A 550 -2.88 -11.12 -0.01
CA ALA A 550 -2.98 -10.26 1.17
C ALA A 550 -4.29 -10.47 1.93
N LEU A 551 -5.41 -10.55 1.21
CA LEU A 551 -6.72 -10.87 1.79
C LEU A 551 -6.78 -12.31 2.32
N SER A 552 -6.19 -13.27 1.60
CA SER A 552 -6.10 -14.68 2.01
C SER A 552 -5.37 -14.85 3.34
N ARG A 553 -4.21 -14.18 3.53
CA ARG A 553 -3.45 -14.23 4.79
C ARG A 553 -4.23 -13.65 5.96
N LEU A 554 -4.92 -12.51 5.81
CA LEU A 554 -5.79 -11.97 6.86
C LEU A 554 -6.93 -12.95 7.24
N VAL A 555 -7.60 -13.53 6.26
CA VAL A 555 -8.71 -14.48 6.49
C VAL A 555 -8.20 -15.80 7.10
N ALA A 556 -7.01 -16.27 6.74
CA ALA A 556 -6.35 -17.44 7.33
C ALA A 556 -5.99 -17.20 8.81
N MET A 557 -5.38 -16.04 9.11
CA MET A 557 -5.15 -15.51 10.47
C MET A 557 -6.45 -15.23 11.28
N LYS A 558 -7.63 -15.51 10.72
CA LYS A 558 -8.96 -15.30 11.30
C LYS A 558 -9.31 -13.83 11.58
N TYR A 559 -8.72 -12.87 10.86
CA TYR A 559 -9.21 -11.49 10.87
C TYR A 559 -10.51 -11.39 10.07
N GLN A 560 -11.40 -10.50 10.52
CA GLN A 560 -12.37 -9.85 9.64
C GLN A 560 -11.59 -9.00 8.64
N ALA A 561 -12.01 -8.94 7.38
CA ALA A 561 -11.27 -8.22 6.35
C ALA A 561 -12.20 -7.57 5.32
N ARG A 562 -11.76 -6.45 4.72
CA ARG A 562 -12.36 -5.92 3.49
C ARG A 562 -11.35 -5.17 2.64
N LEU A 563 -11.65 -5.08 1.35
CA LEU A 563 -10.80 -4.49 0.32
C LEU A 563 -11.58 -3.38 -0.40
N GLY A 564 -10.95 -2.23 -0.60
CA GLY A 564 -11.55 -1.08 -1.26
C GLY A 564 -10.54 -0.24 -2.01
N MET A 565 -11.03 0.58 -2.94
CA MET A 565 -10.23 1.54 -3.69
C MET A 565 -10.71 2.95 -3.38
N MET A 566 -9.77 3.89 -3.24
CA MET A 566 -10.06 5.29 -2.91
C MET A 566 -9.24 6.22 -3.80
N VAL A 567 -9.88 7.25 -4.34
CA VAL A 567 -9.24 8.29 -5.17
C VAL A 567 -8.96 9.51 -4.30
N ALA A 568 -7.71 10.00 -4.29
CA ALA A 568 -7.28 11.11 -3.45
C ALA A 568 -8.09 12.41 -3.68
N GLY A 569 -8.48 12.70 -4.93
CA GLY A 569 -9.28 13.87 -5.29
C GLY A 569 -10.66 13.92 -4.63
N CYS A 570 -11.27 12.77 -4.33
CA CYS A 570 -12.54 12.66 -3.61
C CYS A 570 -12.48 13.20 -2.17
N TYR A 571 -11.27 13.48 -1.65
CA TYR A 571 -10.98 13.98 -0.31
C TYR A 571 -10.32 15.37 -0.31
N GLY A 572 -10.58 16.16 -1.36
CA GLY A 572 -10.24 17.59 -1.42
C GLY A 572 -8.86 17.91 -1.98
N LEU A 573 -8.29 17.04 -2.80
CA LEU A 573 -6.98 17.23 -3.41
C LEU A 573 -7.02 17.45 -4.94
N PRO A 574 -6.11 18.27 -5.49
CA PRO A 574 -5.98 18.52 -6.93
C PRO A 574 -5.26 17.38 -7.70
N GLN A 575 -5.59 16.11 -7.40
CA GLN A 575 -5.01 14.92 -8.05
C GLN A 575 -6.00 13.75 -8.16
N PHE A 576 -5.76 12.83 -9.12
CA PHE A 576 -6.55 11.62 -9.37
C PHE A 576 -5.83 10.33 -8.93
N ARG A 577 -5.03 10.38 -7.86
CA ARG A 577 -4.28 9.23 -7.36
C ARG A 577 -5.24 8.20 -6.73
N MET A 578 -5.56 7.14 -7.46
CA MET A 578 -6.28 5.97 -6.92
C MET A 578 -5.32 5.02 -6.21
N ARG A 579 -5.71 4.52 -5.03
CA ARG A 579 -4.97 3.51 -4.26
C ARG A 579 -5.91 2.47 -3.65
N VAL A 580 -5.36 1.28 -3.40
CA VAL A 580 -6.03 0.14 -2.78
C VAL A 580 -5.76 0.15 -1.28
N PHE A 581 -6.80 -0.08 -0.49
CA PHE A 581 -6.72 -0.16 0.96
C PHE A 581 -7.38 -1.44 1.44
N LEU A 582 -6.63 -2.28 2.17
CA LEU A 582 -7.10 -3.52 2.77
C LEU A 582 -7.17 -3.34 4.29
N TRP A 583 -8.38 -3.39 4.84
CA TRP A 583 -8.62 -3.43 6.27
C TRP A 583 -8.59 -4.87 6.78
N GLY A 584 -7.92 -5.09 7.90
CA GLY A 584 -8.10 -6.23 8.81
C GLY A 584 -8.55 -5.75 10.19
N ALA A 585 -9.39 -6.53 10.86
CA ALA A 585 -9.76 -6.33 12.27
C ALA A 585 -9.92 -7.69 12.98
N LEU A 586 -9.45 -7.83 14.22
CA LEU A 586 -9.65 -9.06 14.98
C LEU A 586 -11.15 -9.34 15.20
N PRO A 587 -11.57 -10.60 15.43
CA PRO A 587 -12.97 -10.90 15.70
C PRO A 587 -13.54 -10.30 17.00
N THR A 588 -12.70 -9.78 17.90
CA THR A 588 -13.10 -9.04 19.11
C THR A 588 -13.40 -7.55 18.85
N MET A 589 -13.21 -7.10 17.60
CA MET A 589 -13.26 -5.71 17.13
C MET A 589 -14.38 -5.51 16.10
N VAL A 590 -14.65 -4.25 15.74
CA VAL A 590 -15.61 -3.91 14.67
C VAL A 590 -14.83 -3.61 13.40
N LEU A 591 -15.12 -4.28 12.27
CA LEU A 591 -14.42 -4.02 11.02
C LEU A 591 -14.66 -2.57 10.53
N PRO A 592 -13.61 -1.75 10.27
CA PRO A 592 -13.77 -0.38 9.80
C PRO A 592 -14.45 -0.31 8.42
N LYS A 593 -14.97 0.86 8.07
CA LYS A 593 -15.72 1.14 6.84
C LYS A 593 -14.88 2.02 5.91
N TYR A 594 -15.22 2.05 4.62
CA TYR A 594 -14.67 3.07 3.74
C TYR A 594 -15.52 4.34 3.84
N PRO A 595 -14.92 5.52 4.03
CA PRO A 595 -15.65 6.77 3.91
C PRO A 595 -16.08 6.98 2.46
N LEU A 596 -17.20 7.66 2.27
CA LEU A 596 -17.65 8.11 0.96
C LEU A 596 -16.89 9.37 0.51
N PRO A 597 -16.80 9.63 -0.81
CA PRO A 597 -16.32 10.89 -1.37
C PRO A 597 -16.97 12.11 -0.72
N THR A 598 -16.15 13.10 -0.38
CA THR A 598 -16.61 14.41 0.12
C THR A 598 -16.57 15.50 -0.95
N HIS A 599 -15.86 15.25 -2.05
CA HIS A 599 -15.70 16.18 -3.16
C HIS A 599 -16.11 15.51 -4.48
N ASN A 600 -16.93 16.20 -5.28
CA ASN A 600 -17.27 15.78 -6.64
C ASN A 600 -16.04 15.94 -7.53
N VAL A 601 -15.44 14.84 -7.97
CA VAL A 601 -14.28 14.85 -8.87
C VAL A 601 -14.75 15.06 -10.31
N VAL A 602 -15.00 16.32 -10.65
CA VAL A 602 -15.02 16.82 -12.02
C VAL A 602 -13.79 17.69 -12.18
N VAL A 603 -12.90 17.34 -13.11
CA VAL A 603 -11.52 17.89 -13.20
C VAL A 603 -11.50 19.42 -13.20
N ARG A 604 -11.08 20.02 -12.08
CA ARG A 604 -10.63 21.43 -11.92
C ARG A 604 -10.07 21.68 -10.52
N GLY A 605 -8.77 21.95 -10.43
CA GLY A 605 -8.14 22.40 -9.19
C GLY A 605 -6.64 22.61 -9.37
N GLY A 606 -6.21 23.83 -9.67
CA GLY A 606 -4.79 24.13 -9.89
C GLY A 606 -3.98 24.39 -8.61
N ALA A 607 -2.67 24.52 -8.80
CA ALA A 607 -1.72 24.88 -7.74
C ALA A 607 -2.07 26.22 -7.06
N PRO A 608 -1.75 26.40 -5.77
CA PRO A 608 -2.08 27.61 -5.03
C PRO A 608 -1.29 28.84 -5.52
N ASN A 609 -2.02 29.93 -5.81
CA ASN A 609 -1.49 31.12 -6.51
C ASN A 609 -0.75 32.11 -5.59
N ALA A 610 0.34 31.67 -4.96
CA ALA A 610 1.25 32.47 -4.15
C ALA A 610 2.66 31.85 -4.14
N PHE A 611 3.65 32.64 -3.74
CA PHE A 611 5.08 32.30 -3.70
C PHE A 611 5.76 32.23 -5.08
N SER A 612 6.80 33.03 -5.24
CA SER A 612 7.59 33.13 -6.48
C SER A 612 9.04 32.86 -6.13
N VAL A 613 9.62 31.82 -6.73
CA VAL A 613 11.01 31.43 -6.55
C VAL A 613 11.64 31.06 -7.88
N ASN A 614 12.95 31.26 -7.98
CA ASN A 614 13.74 30.93 -9.17
C ASN A 614 13.98 29.41 -9.25
N ASN A 615 14.50 28.94 -10.40
CA ASN A 615 14.99 27.57 -10.59
C ASN A 615 16.08 27.13 -9.57
N HIS A 616 16.63 28.05 -8.79
CA HIS A 616 17.45 27.73 -7.63
C HIS A 616 16.95 28.52 -6.42
N GLN A 617 16.50 27.79 -5.39
CA GLN A 617 16.18 28.32 -4.07
C GLN A 617 16.95 27.50 -3.01
N PRO A 618 18.04 28.03 -2.42
CA PRO A 618 18.78 27.33 -1.37
C PRO A 618 18.08 27.36 0.00
N ASN A 619 17.12 28.26 0.23
CA ASN A 619 16.48 28.41 1.54
C ASN A 619 15.42 27.32 1.78
N GLU A 620 15.63 26.50 2.81
CA GLU A 620 14.65 25.46 3.22
C GLU A 620 13.48 26.04 4.04
N VAL A 621 13.71 27.16 4.74
CA VAL A 621 12.71 27.85 5.58
C VAL A 621 12.59 29.29 5.11
N MET A 622 11.36 29.75 4.89
CA MET A 622 11.05 31.11 4.42
C MET A 622 9.82 31.68 5.14
N GLU A 623 9.63 33.00 5.07
CA GLU A 623 8.34 33.63 5.39
C GLU A 623 7.36 33.51 4.21
N TYR A 624 6.07 33.41 4.51
CA TYR A 624 5.03 33.46 3.47
C TYR A 624 4.84 34.88 2.93
N GLY A 625 5.06 35.08 1.62
CA GLY A 625 4.80 36.36 0.94
C GLY A 625 3.33 36.82 0.86
N SER A 626 2.36 36.03 1.33
CA SER A 626 0.96 36.46 1.47
C SER A 626 0.15 35.63 2.46
N SER A 627 -1.01 36.16 2.87
CA SER A 627 -2.12 35.41 3.46
C SER A 627 -2.64 34.32 2.50
N PRO A 628 -3.33 33.27 3.02
CA PRO A 628 -3.99 32.27 2.19
C PRO A 628 -5.16 32.87 1.39
N LYS A 629 -5.29 32.44 0.13
CA LYS A 629 -6.26 32.97 -0.85
C LYS A 629 -7.45 32.05 -1.15
N THR A 630 -7.40 30.79 -0.71
CA THR A 630 -8.47 29.79 -0.91
C THR A 630 -8.76 29.05 0.40
N GLU A 631 -9.85 28.28 0.47
CA GLU A 631 -10.14 27.43 1.63
C GLU A 631 -9.08 26.36 1.86
N PHE A 632 -8.67 25.64 0.82
CA PHE A 632 -7.56 24.69 0.90
C PHE A 632 -6.27 25.34 1.42
N GLN A 633 -5.95 26.57 1.00
CA GLN A 633 -4.79 27.30 1.52
C GLN A 633 -4.94 27.74 2.98
N ARG A 634 -6.16 27.86 3.52
CA ARG A 634 -6.40 28.08 4.96
C ARG A 634 -6.20 26.78 5.71
N TYR A 635 -6.89 25.71 5.30
CA TYR A 635 -6.78 24.37 5.88
C TYR A 635 -5.32 23.89 5.94
N ILE A 636 -4.58 23.92 4.83
CA ILE A 636 -3.22 23.40 4.77
C ILE A 636 -2.19 24.21 5.58
N ARG A 637 -2.57 25.42 6.05
CA ARG A 637 -1.74 26.34 6.85
C ARG A 637 -2.20 26.44 8.31
N LEU A 638 -3.15 25.61 8.75
CA LEU A 638 -3.53 25.45 10.16
C LEU A 638 -2.33 25.00 10.99
N SER A 639 -2.31 25.37 12.28
CA SER A 639 -1.31 24.89 13.22
C SER A 639 -1.49 23.40 13.55
N ARG A 640 -0.47 22.78 14.17
CA ARG A 640 -0.57 21.42 14.72
C ARG A 640 -1.77 21.27 15.64
N LYS A 641 -1.97 22.23 16.54
CA LYS A 641 -3.11 22.25 17.47
C LYS A 641 -4.46 22.35 16.76
N GLU A 642 -4.56 23.16 15.70
CA GLU A 642 -5.78 23.29 14.91
C GLU A 642 -6.10 22.03 14.07
N MET A 643 -5.08 21.27 13.67
CA MET A 643 -5.23 19.96 13.01
C MET A 643 -5.54 18.80 13.98
N LEU A 644 -5.48 19.04 15.30
CA LEU A 644 -5.46 18.02 16.37
C LEU A 644 -4.21 17.11 16.38
N ASP A 645 -3.07 17.60 15.87
CA ASP A 645 -1.77 16.94 15.95
C ASP A 645 -1.21 17.00 17.38
N SER A 646 -1.27 15.87 18.09
CA SER A 646 -0.82 15.72 19.48
C SER A 646 0.67 15.37 19.64
N SER A 647 1.44 15.33 18.54
CA SER A 647 2.86 14.89 18.52
C SER A 647 3.77 15.76 19.39
N PHE A 648 3.42 17.04 19.55
CA PHE A 648 4.11 18.01 20.40
C PHE A 648 3.29 18.37 21.66
N GLU A 649 2.52 17.42 22.22
CA GLU A 649 1.78 17.59 23.49
C GLU A 649 0.74 18.74 23.45
N GLY A 650 0.13 18.98 22.28
CA GLY A 650 -0.83 20.08 22.08
C GLY A 650 -0.20 21.48 22.01
N LYS A 651 1.13 21.57 21.98
CA LYS A 651 1.89 22.77 21.60
C LYS A 651 2.00 22.82 20.08
N ASP A 652 2.12 24.01 19.50
CA ASP A 652 2.17 24.18 18.04
C ASP A 652 3.42 23.60 17.35
N GLY A 653 4.45 23.23 18.14
CA GLY A 653 5.69 22.65 17.65
C GLY A 653 6.68 23.67 17.06
N PRO A 654 7.72 23.22 16.36
CA PRO A 654 8.65 24.09 15.64
C PRO A 654 8.02 24.66 14.36
N ASP A 655 8.69 25.66 13.77
CA ASP A 655 8.38 26.23 12.44
C ASP A 655 6.93 26.74 12.22
N LEU A 656 6.21 27.05 13.29
CA LEU A 656 4.87 27.65 13.25
C LEU A 656 4.84 28.89 12.33
N GLY A 657 3.95 28.85 11.35
CA GLY A 657 3.75 29.97 10.42
C GLY A 657 4.88 30.17 9.41
N LYS A 658 5.81 29.21 9.24
CA LYS A 658 6.85 29.24 8.21
C LYS A 658 6.45 28.49 6.94
N LEU A 659 7.05 28.90 5.82
CA LEU A 659 6.99 28.22 4.54
C LEU A 659 8.22 27.32 4.42
N LEU A 660 8.00 26.01 4.56
CA LEU A 660 9.04 24.97 4.51
C LEU A 660 9.19 24.41 3.10
N ASP A 661 10.38 23.97 2.72
CA ASP A 661 10.68 23.17 1.52
C ASP A 661 10.18 23.74 0.18
N HIS A 662 10.04 25.07 0.08
CA HIS A 662 9.58 25.72 -1.17
C HIS A 662 10.74 25.88 -2.18
N GLN A 663 11.33 24.74 -2.52
CA GLN A 663 12.53 24.59 -3.32
C GLN A 663 12.22 23.70 -4.54
N PRO A 664 12.54 24.12 -5.78
CA PRO A 664 12.43 23.27 -6.96
C PRO A 664 13.67 22.41 -7.15
N LEU A 665 13.53 21.31 -7.92
CA LEU A 665 14.68 20.64 -8.51
C LEU A 665 15.47 21.66 -9.34
N LYS A 666 16.75 21.85 -8.98
CA LYS A 666 17.66 22.77 -9.65
C LYS A 666 18.00 22.22 -11.03
N LEU A 667 17.25 22.63 -12.05
CA LEU A 667 17.51 22.22 -13.43
C LEU A 667 18.92 22.62 -13.84
N ASN A 668 19.60 21.73 -14.57
CA ASN A 668 20.87 22.04 -15.22
C ASN A 668 20.70 23.19 -16.22
N LYS A 669 21.81 23.79 -16.66
CA LYS A 669 21.79 24.96 -17.56
C LYS A 669 20.95 24.71 -18.82
N ASP A 670 21.08 23.53 -19.43
CA ASP A 670 20.42 23.20 -20.70
C ASP A 670 18.90 23.10 -20.53
N ASP A 671 18.44 22.40 -19.49
CA ASP A 671 17.01 22.25 -19.21
C ASP A 671 16.37 23.53 -18.70
N HIS A 672 17.11 24.38 -17.97
CA HIS A 672 16.64 25.71 -17.63
C HIS A 672 16.50 26.60 -18.88
N GLU A 673 17.49 26.58 -19.79
CA GLU A 673 17.46 27.34 -21.05
C GLU A 673 16.30 26.87 -21.95
N ARG A 674 15.91 25.59 -21.90
CA ARG A 674 14.66 25.06 -22.51
C ARG A 674 13.41 25.60 -21.82
N VAL A 675 13.31 25.46 -20.48
CA VAL A 675 12.13 25.87 -19.69
C VAL A 675 11.86 27.38 -19.78
N GLN A 676 12.90 28.20 -19.96
CA GLN A 676 12.77 29.64 -20.23
C GLN A 676 12.16 29.96 -21.61
N GLN A 677 12.19 29.01 -22.55
CA GLN A 677 11.62 29.15 -23.91
C GLN A 677 10.22 28.52 -24.04
N ILE A 678 9.75 27.72 -23.08
CA ILE A 678 8.38 27.18 -23.06
C ILE A 678 7.39 28.32 -22.77
N PRO A 679 6.41 28.63 -23.64
CA PRO A 679 5.48 29.75 -23.44
C PRO A 679 4.69 29.68 -22.12
N VAL A 680 4.28 30.84 -21.61
CA VAL A 680 3.43 30.96 -20.42
C VAL A 680 1.95 31.00 -20.84
N LYS A 681 1.43 29.82 -21.23
CA LYS A 681 0.02 29.58 -21.61
C LYS A 681 -0.38 28.16 -21.18
N LYS A 682 -1.69 27.89 -21.10
CA LYS A 682 -2.24 26.54 -20.90
C LYS A 682 -1.78 25.59 -22.01
N GLY A 683 -1.45 24.35 -21.66
CA GLY A 683 -1.03 23.30 -22.61
C GLY A 683 0.34 23.52 -23.28
N ALA A 684 1.13 24.50 -22.85
CA ALA A 684 2.46 24.75 -23.41
C ALA A 684 3.41 23.58 -23.11
N ASN A 685 4.18 23.14 -24.11
CA ASN A 685 5.08 21.99 -23.99
C ASN A 685 6.24 22.08 -25.01
N PHE A 686 7.09 21.04 -25.10
CA PHE A 686 8.25 21.03 -26.01
C PHE A 686 7.91 21.32 -27.49
N ARG A 687 6.66 21.06 -27.94
CA ARG A 687 6.19 21.35 -29.30
C ARG A 687 6.07 22.85 -29.61
N ASP A 688 6.14 23.72 -28.61
CA ASP A 688 6.24 25.17 -28.79
C ASP A 688 7.68 25.67 -29.00
N LEU A 689 8.70 24.81 -28.86
CA LEU A 689 10.10 25.18 -29.05
C LEU A 689 10.45 25.33 -30.54
N LYS A 690 11.36 26.24 -30.86
CA LYS A 690 11.70 26.54 -32.25
C LYS A 690 12.37 25.36 -32.95
N GLY A 691 11.87 25.03 -34.15
CA GLY A 691 12.42 24.00 -35.05
C GLY A 691 11.62 22.70 -35.11
N VAL A 692 10.45 22.63 -34.45
CA VAL A 692 9.53 21.50 -34.55
C VAL A 692 8.15 21.95 -35.04
N ARG A 693 7.40 21.01 -35.61
CA ARG A 693 6.02 21.17 -36.05
C ARG A 693 5.22 19.91 -35.73
N VAL A 694 3.89 20.00 -35.75
CA VAL A 694 3.02 18.82 -35.68
C VAL A 694 2.61 18.44 -37.09
N GLY A 695 3.03 17.25 -37.52
CA GLY A 695 2.71 16.67 -38.82
C GLY A 695 1.38 15.92 -38.83
N ALA A 696 1.20 15.07 -39.83
CA ALA A 696 0.02 14.21 -39.93
C ALA A 696 -0.11 13.26 -38.72
N ASN A 697 -1.34 12.88 -38.36
CA ASN A 697 -1.63 11.95 -37.27
C ASN A 697 -1.13 12.40 -35.87
N ASN A 698 -0.99 13.71 -35.65
CA ASN A 698 -0.51 14.32 -34.40
C ASN A 698 0.92 13.88 -34.00
N ILE A 699 1.76 13.49 -34.96
CA ILE A 699 3.16 13.13 -34.73
C ILE A 699 4.01 14.41 -34.82
N VAL A 700 4.99 14.57 -33.93
CA VAL A 700 5.94 15.69 -33.97
C VAL A 700 7.03 15.45 -35.03
N GLU A 701 7.33 16.48 -35.81
CA GLU A 701 8.35 16.46 -36.86
C GLU A 701 9.35 17.61 -36.66
N TRP A 702 10.55 17.46 -37.23
CA TRP A 702 11.44 18.60 -37.45
C TRP A 702 10.85 19.50 -38.54
N ASP A 703 10.93 20.82 -38.33
CA ASP A 703 10.52 21.79 -39.33
C ASP A 703 11.64 21.97 -40.39
N PRO A 704 11.42 21.56 -41.66
CA PRO A 704 12.46 21.62 -42.70
C PRO A 704 12.87 23.06 -43.06
N ASP A 705 12.01 24.05 -42.80
CA ASP A 705 12.28 25.46 -43.07
C ASP A 705 13.10 26.13 -41.95
N VAL A 706 13.35 25.41 -40.85
CA VAL A 706 14.08 25.92 -39.67
C VAL A 706 15.29 25.02 -39.36
N PRO A 707 16.53 25.48 -39.61
CA PRO A 707 17.74 24.77 -39.20
C PRO A 707 17.72 24.41 -37.71
N ARG A 708 18.15 23.19 -37.37
CA ARG A 708 18.13 22.64 -36.01
C ARG A 708 18.72 23.63 -35.02
N VAL A 709 17.92 24.03 -34.03
CA VAL A 709 18.32 25.03 -33.03
C VAL A 709 19.14 24.36 -31.93
N TYR A 710 20.24 25.01 -31.53
CA TYR A 710 21.13 24.57 -30.47
C TYR A 710 21.16 25.60 -29.33
N LEU A 711 21.35 25.09 -28.11
CA LEU A 711 21.53 25.85 -26.88
C LEU A 711 22.92 26.48 -26.82
N SER A 712 23.12 27.40 -25.87
CA SER A 712 24.42 28.02 -25.58
C SER A 712 25.51 27.04 -25.10
N SER A 713 25.20 25.76 -24.93
CA SER A 713 26.12 24.64 -24.65
C SER A 713 26.48 23.81 -25.88
N GLY A 714 25.88 24.07 -27.04
CA GLY A 714 26.04 23.24 -28.25
C GLY A 714 25.18 21.96 -28.28
N LYS A 715 24.39 21.67 -27.23
CA LYS A 715 23.35 20.63 -27.27
C LYS A 715 22.11 21.14 -28.02
N PRO A 716 21.28 20.27 -28.64
CA PRO A 716 20.07 20.71 -29.32
C PRO A 716 19.03 21.30 -28.35
N LEU A 717 18.28 22.30 -28.82
CA LEU A 717 17.18 22.94 -28.07
C LEU A 717 16.13 21.91 -27.70
N VAL A 718 15.54 21.24 -28.69
CA VAL A 718 14.64 20.10 -28.48
C VAL A 718 15.46 18.81 -28.39
N PRO A 719 15.39 18.05 -27.28
CA PRO A 719 16.05 16.75 -27.16
C PRO A 719 15.44 15.71 -28.10
N ASP A 720 16.25 14.83 -28.69
CA ASP A 720 15.75 13.84 -29.65
C ASP A 720 14.82 12.79 -29.01
N TYR A 721 14.98 12.46 -27.72
CA TYR A 721 14.04 11.59 -26.99
C TYR A 721 12.62 12.13 -26.98
N ALA A 722 12.42 13.45 -26.95
CA ALA A 722 11.09 14.06 -26.92
C ALA A 722 10.35 13.85 -28.26
N MET A 723 11.09 13.56 -29.34
CA MET A 723 10.53 13.25 -30.66
C MET A 723 10.19 11.76 -30.83
N SER A 724 10.81 10.85 -30.09
CA SER A 724 10.46 9.42 -30.11
C SER A 724 9.39 9.06 -29.06
N PHE A 725 9.38 9.75 -27.92
CA PHE A 725 8.48 9.53 -26.79
C PHE A 725 7.00 9.40 -27.22
N ILE A 726 6.40 8.24 -26.94
CA ILE A 726 5.06 7.81 -27.43
C ILE A 726 4.95 7.94 -28.95
N LYS A 727 5.93 7.42 -29.68
CA LYS A 727 5.99 7.44 -31.15
C LYS A 727 5.81 8.87 -31.71
N GLY A 728 6.35 9.85 -30.98
CA GLY A 728 6.26 11.29 -31.27
C GLY A 728 4.91 11.96 -31.00
N ARG A 729 3.94 11.29 -30.35
CA ARG A 729 2.57 11.80 -30.18
C ARG A 729 2.30 12.55 -28.87
N SER A 730 3.16 12.39 -27.86
CA SER A 730 2.88 12.94 -26.54
C SER A 730 2.95 14.48 -26.50
N LEU A 731 2.31 15.04 -25.48
CA LEU A 731 2.38 16.45 -25.08
C LEU A 731 3.14 16.66 -23.75
N LYS A 732 3.59 15.59 -23.09
CA LYS A 732 4.16 15.65 -21.73
C LYS A 732 5.56 16.30 -21.63
N PRO A 733 6.53 16.06 -22.53
CA PRO A 733 7.88 16.60 -22.38
C PRO A 733 7.90 18.13 -22.28
N PHE A 734 8.57 18.65 -21.25
CA PHE A 734 8.62 20.07 -20.88
C PHE A 734 7.22 20.72 -20.79
N GLY A 735 6.20 19.96 -20.39
CA GLY A 735 4.82 20.43 -20.25
C GLY A 735 4.62 21.37 -19.06
N ARG A 736 3.85 22.44 -19.26
CA ARG A 736 3.46 23.43 -18.25
C ARG A 736 2.03 23.20 -17.79
N LEU A 737 1.86 23.05 -16.48
CA LEU A 737 0.55 22.97 -15.81
C LEU A 737 -0.17 24.32 -15.84
N TRP A 738 -1.50 24.29 -15.73
CA TRP A 738 -2.34 25.49 -15.61
C TRP A 738 -3.28 25.48 -14.40
N TRP A 739 -3.87 26.64 -14.11
CA TRP A 739 -4.65 26.88 -12.87
C TRP A 739 -6.01 26.16 -12.80
N ASP A 740 -6.48 25.61 -13.91
CA ASP A 740 -7.72 24.83 -14.04
C ASP A 740 -7.45 23.34 -14.38
N GLU A 741 -6.19 22.91 -14.31
CA GLU A 741 -5.74 21.52 -14.49
C GLU A 741 -5.38 20.88 -13.14
N THR A 742 -5.31 19.55 -13.10
CA THR A 742 -4.90 18.74 -11.94
C THR A 742 -3.67 17.90 -12.29
N VAL A 743 -2.86 17.50 -11.31
CA VAL A 743 -1.76 16.54 -11.52
C VAL A 743 -2.30 15.13 -11.25
N PRO A 744 -2.41 14.20 -12.23
CA PRO A 744 -3.09 12.92 -12.03
C PRO A 744 -2.51 12.10 -10.87
N THR A 745 -1.21 11.83 -10.91
CA THR A 745 -0.45 11.18 -9.84
C THR A 745 0.76 12.05 -9.50
N VAL A 746 0.92 12.44 -8.23
CA VAL A 746 2.17 13.06 -7.75
C VAL A 746 3.25 11.97 -7.67
N VAL A 747 4.29 12.09 -8.49
CA VAL A 747 5.40 11.11 -8.60
C VAL A 747 6.65 11.53 -7.81
N THR A 748 7.60 10.61 -7.68
CA THR A 748 8.85 10.74 -6.90
C THR A 748 9.94 11.59 -7.56
N ARG A 749 9.83 11.88 -8.86
CA ARG A 749 10.83 12.60 -9.66
C ARG A 749 10.28 13.93 -10.15
N ALA A 750 11.18 14.90 -10.35
CA ALA A 750 10.82 16.28 -10.68
C ALA A 750 11.43 16.78 -12.00
N GLU A 751 12.11 15.91 -12.73
CA GLU A 751 12.68 16.14 -14.04
C GLU A 751 11.57 16.41 -15.08
N PRO A 752 11.64 17.50 -15.88
CA PRO A 752 10.58 17.89 -16.80
C PRO A 752 10.61 17.11 -18.14
N HIS A 753 11.38 16.04 -18.22
CA HIS A 753 11.71 15.37 -19.48
C HIS A 753 10.52 14.62 -20.09
N ASN A 754 9.63 14.09 -19.26
CA ASN A 754 8.57 13.18 -19.67
C ASN A 754 7.21 13.41 -18.97
N GLN A 755 7.11 14.47 -18.15
CA GLN A 755 5.93 14.81 -17.34
C GLN A 755 5.59 16.31 -17.40
N ILE A 756 4.30 16.63 -17.22
CA ILE A 756 3.79 18.02 -17.16
C ILE A 756 3.98 18.56 -15.74
N ILE A 757 5.12 19.19 -15.47
CA ILE A 757 5.52 19.65 -14.12
C ILE A 757 6.07 21.10 -14.08
N LEU A 758 6.08 21.83 -15.20
CA LEU A 758 6.52 23.23 -15.17
C LEU A 758 5.46 24.11 -14.50
N HIS A 759 5.90 25.01 -13.61
CA HIS A 759 5.02 25.89 -12.84
C HIS A 759 4.20 26.82 -13.76
N PRO A 760 2.90 27.08 -13.49
CA PRO A 760 2.03 27.79 -14.44
C PRO A 760 2.51 29.19 -14.90
N ASN A 761 3.31 29.90 -14.09
CA ASN A 761 3.81 31.24 -14.44
C ASN A 761 5.32 31.48 -14.19
N GLN A 762 6.10 30.45 -13.85
CA GLN A 762 7.53 30.59 -13.52
C GLN A 762 8.39 29.67 -14.39
N ALA A 763 9.66 30.04 -14.62
CA ALA A 763 10.63 29.25 -15.38
C ALA A 763 11.32 28.20 -14.49
N ARG A 764 10.52 27.31 -13.89
CA ARG A 764 10.96 26.22 -13.02
C ARG A 764 9.93 25.08 -13.02
N VAL A 765 10.32 23.94 -12.46
CA VAL A 765 9.39 22.87 -12.06
C VAL A 765 8.61 23.24 -10.78
N LEU A 766 7.57 22.47 -10.45
CA LEU A 766 6.93 22.53 -9.12
C LEU A 766 7.95 22.22 -8.01
N THR A 767 7.87 22.96 -6.91
CA THR A 767 8.68 22.77 -5.70
C THR A 767 8.24 21.56 -4.87
N VAL A 768 9.13 21.08 -4.00
CA VAL A 768 8.81 20.04 -3.01
C VAL A 768 7.53 20.41 -2.23
N ARG A 769 7.44 21.64 -1.68
CA ARG A 769 6.24 22.09 -0.95
C ARG A 769 4.97 22.19 -1.80
N GLU A 770 5.08 22.53 -3.09
CA GLU A 770 3.92 22.49 -3.98
C GLU A 770 3.43 21.05 -4.16
N ASN A 771 4.32 20.09 -4.43
CA ASN A 771 3.96 18.67 -4.50
C ASN A 771 3.45 18.12 -3.16
N ALA A 772 4.03 18.54 -2.02
CA ALA A 772 3.57 18.16 -0.69
C ALA A 772 2.12 18.62 -0.43
N ARG A 773 1.76 19.83 -0.88
CA ARG A 773 0.37 20.31 -0.88
C ARG A 773 -0.54 19.55 -1.85
N LEU A 774 -0.07 19.15 -3.05
CA LEU A 774 -0.85 18.27 -3.94
C LEU A 774 -1.17 16.93 -3.24
N GLN A 775 -0.24 16.42 -2.42
CA GLN A 775 -0.39 15.23 -1.57
C GLN A 775 -1.16 15.48 -0.25
N GLY A 776 -1.50 16.73 0.05
CA GLY A 776 -2.27 17.13 1.23
C GLY A 776 -1.50 17.17 2.55
N PHE A 777 -0.16 17.17 2.53
CA PHE A 777 0.63 17.41 3.74
C PHE A 777 0.37 18.82 4.30
N PRO A 778 0.14 18.97 5.61
CA PRO A 778 0.13 20.28 6.27
C PRO A 778 1.44 21.04 6.00
N ASP A 779 1.38 22.36 5.85
CA ASP A 779 2.57 23.17 5.54
C ASP A 779 3.62 23.14 6.67
N TYR A 780 3.23 22.83 7.90
CA TYR A 780 4.15 22.62 9.03
C TYR A 780 4.94 21.29 8.94
N TYR A 781 4.56 20.38 8.04
CA TYR A 781 5.16 19.06 7.94
C TYR A 781 6.48 19.13 7.18
N LYS A 782 7.61 19.04 7.89
CA LYS A 782 8.96 19.31 7.36
C LYS A 782 9.57 18.08 6.69
N MET A 783 10.27 18.28 5.57
CA MET A 783 11.03 17.21 4.89
C MET A 783 12.54 17.46 5.01
N PHE A 784 13.31 16.37 5.08
CA PHE A 784 14.77 16.38 5.27
C PHE A 784 15.50 15.62 4.14
N GLY A 785 16.82 15.75 4.10
CA GLY A 785 17.69 15.18 3.06
C GLY A 785 17.78 15.99 1.77
N PRO A 786 18.49 15.47 0.74
CA PRO A 786 18.64 16.10 -0.56
C PRO A 786 17.30 16.41 -1.25
N ILE A 787 17.29 17.41 -2.14
CA ILE A 787 16.06 17.83 -2.85
C ILE A 787 15.37 16.66 -3.60
N LYS A 788 16.12 15.72 -4.19
CA LYS A 788 15.56 14.51 -4.81
C LYS A 788 14.84 13.63 -3.78
N GLU A 789 15.46 13.38 -2.64
CA GLU A 789 14.89 12.59 -1.53
C GLU A 789 13.60 13.22 -0.99
N LYS A 790 13.57 14.56 -0.86
CA LYS A 790 12.34 15.27 -0.47
C LYS A 790 11.20 15.09 -1.49
N TYR A 791 11.48 14.98 -2.79
CA TYR A 791 10.47 14.61 -3.79
C TYR A 791 10.06 13.12 -3.70
N ILE A 792 11.02 12.21 -3.48
CA ILE A 792 10.75 10.77 -3.33
C ILE A 792 9.82 10.51 -2.14
N GLN A 793 10.11 11.12 -0.99
CA GLN A 793 9.29 11.08 0.21
C GLN A 793 7.85 11.53 -0.04
N VAL A 794 7.65 12.66 -0.73
CA VAL A 794 6.33 13.20 -1.08
C VAL A 794 5.60 12.32 -2.11
N GLY A 795 6.30 11.81 -3.13
CA GLY A 795 5.72 10.98 -4.19
C GLY A 795 5.30 9.59 -3.73
N ASN A 796 6.07 8.98 -2.82
CA ASN A 796 5.74 7.68 -2.23
C ASN A 796 4.55 7.76 -1.25
N ALA A 797 4.45 8.84 -0.47
CA ALA A 797 3.46 8.98 0.59
C ALA A 797 2.00 8.73 0.16
N VAL A 798 1.21 8.17 1.07
CA VAL A 798 -0.25 8.17 0.99
C VAL A 798 -0.76 9.60 1.20
N ALA A 799 -1.78 9.98 0.43
CA ALA A 799 -2.41 11.30 0.56
C ALA A 799 -3.02 11.49 1.96
N VAL A 800 -2.53 12.49 2.71
CA VAL A 800 -2.87 12.67 4.14
C VAL A 800 -4.39 12.81 4.38
N PRO A 801 -5.20 13.50 3.55
CA PRO A 801 -6.67 13.53 3.70
C PRO A 801 -7.36 12.18 3.54
N VAL A 802 -6.81 11.25 2.72
CA VAL A 802 -7.34 9.88 2.57
C VAL A 802 -7.06 9.09 3.84
N ALA A 803 -5.83 9.15 4.34
CA ALA A 803 -5.46 8.53 5.61
C ALA A 803 -6.21 9.14 6.81
N ARG A 804 -6.53 10.45 6.79
CA ARG A 804 -7.40 11.13 7.77
C ARG A 804 -8.85 10.63 7.71
N ALA A 805 -9.38 10.39 6.52
CA ALA A 805 -10.72 9.83 6.35
C ALA A 805 -10.80 8.37 6.84
N LEU A 806 -9.76 7.57 6.58
CA LEU A 806 -9.60 6.21 7.11
C LEU A 806 -9.40 6.18 8.63
N GLY A 807 -8.59 7.09 9.18
CA GLY A 807 -8.34 7.23 10.61
C GLY A 807 -9.61 7.57 11.41
N TYR A 808 -10.49 8.38 10.83
CA TYR A 808 -11.80 8.67 11.42
C TYR A 808 -12.68 7.41 11.48
N SER A 809 -12.70 6.59 10.42
CA SER A 809 -13.42 5.30 10.46
C SER A 809 -12.81 4.33 11.48
N LEU A 810 -11.48 4.33 11.63
CA LEU A 810 -10.78 3.51 12.61
C LEU A 810 -11.14 3.93 14.04
N GLY A 811 -11.22 5.24 14.32
CA GLY A 811 -11.65 5.76 15.62
C GLY A 811 -13.07 5.35 16.01
N LEU A 812 -14.04 5.47 15.08
CA LEU A 812 -15.43 5.00 15.29
C LEU A 812 -15.50 3.48 15.50
N ALA A 813 -14.70 2.71 14.75
CA ALA A 813 -14.64 1.25 14.88
C ALA A 813 -14.04 0.82 16.22
N TYR A 814 -12.94 1.44 16.64
CA TYR A 814 -12.23 1.17 17.90
C TYR A 814 -13.13 1.44 19.12
N GLN A 815 -13.89 2.54 19.09
CA GLN A 815 -14.83 2.91 20.15
C GLN A 815 -16.20 2.21 20.04
N ARG A 816 -16.39 1.34 19.03
CA ARG A 816 -17.62 0.57 18.77
C ARG A 816 -18.85 1.42 18.41
N GLU A 817 -18.65 2.67 17.98
CA GLU A 817 -19.70 3.63 17.58
C GLU A 817 -20.16 3.47 16.11
N SER A 818 -19.60 2.49 15.39
CA SER A 818 -19.82 2.28 13.95
C SER A 818 -21.17 1.60 13.64
N GLU A 819 -22.25 2.37 13.54
CA GLU A 819 -23.61 1.84 13.30
C GLU A 819 -23.77 1.02 12.00
N GLY A 820 -24.34 -0.19 12.12
CA GLY A 820 -24.78 -1.02 10.99
C GLY A 820 -23.67 -1.72 10.20
N SER A 821 -24.06 -2.69 9.37
CA SER A 821 -23.15 -3.58 8.60
C SER A 821 -22.69 -3.03 7.24
N SER A 822 -23.13 -1.82 6.84
CA SER A 822 -22.75 -1.18 5.58
C SER A 822 -21.21 -1.14 5.40
N PRO A 823 -20.66 -1.43 4.21
CA PRO A 823 -19.24 -1.26 3.95
C PRO A 823 -18.80 0.22 3.84
N LEU A 824 -19.78 1.12 3.69
CA LEU A 824 -19.58 2.54 3.43
C LEU A 824 -20.25 3.40 4.52
N PHE A 825 -19.69 4.59 4.79
CA PHE A 825 -20.32 5.60 5.65
C PHE A 825 -20.07 7.02 5.12
N VAL A 826 -20.92 7.97 5.53
CA VAL A 826 -20.77 9.40 5.24
C VAL A 826 -19.96 10.05 6.37
N LEU A 827 -18.94 10.83 6.02
CA LEU A 827 -18.21 11.66 6.99
C LEU A 827 -19.08 12.83 7.45
N PRO A 828 -19.16 13.15 8.75
CA PRO A 828 -19.98 14.26 9.24
C PRO A 828 -19.39 15.61 8.83
N ASP A 829 -20.22 16.66 8.80
CA ASP A 829 -19.81 18.02 8.44
C ASP A 829 -18.59 18.49 9.25
N SER A 830 -18.55 18.16 10.55
CA SER A 830 -17.45 18.47 11.48
C SER A 830 -16.07 17.96 11.03
N PHE A 831 -15.99 16.87 10.25
CA PHE A 831 -14.74 16.40 9.66
C PHE A 831 -14.22 17.34 8.57
N THR A 832 -15.12 18.03 7.87
CA THR A 832 -14.83 19.01 6.80
C THR A 832 -14.67 20.44 7.31
N GLU A 833 -15.26 20.77 8.47
CA GLU A 833 -15.26 22.13 9.03
C GLU A 833 -14.02 22.49 9.86
N VAL A 834 -13.04 21.60 10.00
CA VAL A 834 -11.81 21.85 10.78
C VAL A 834 -11.08 23.07 10.24
N GLY A 835 -10.90 24.08 11.10
CA GLY A 835 -10.34 25.39 10.74
C GLY A 835 -11.35 26.47 10.30
N ARG A 836 -12.66 26.16 10.21
CA ARG A 836 -13.70 27.18 9.89
C ARG A 836 -14.10 28.05 11.08
N GLN A 837 -13.90 27.60 12.33
CA GLN A 837 -14.31 28.31 13.55
C GLN A 837 -13.39 29.50 13.93
N ALA A 838 -13.03 30.34 12.94
CA ALA A 838 -12.11 31.46 13.10
C ALA A 838 -12.57 32.76 12.40
N ALA A 839 -13.89 32.97 12.27
CA ALA A 839 -14.46 34.23 11.81
C ALA A 839 -15.79 34.56 12.52
N PRO A 840 -15.88 35.65 13.32
CA PRO A 840 -17.16 36.10 13.84
C PRO A 840 -18.02 36.64 12.69
N ALA A 841 -19.23 36.10 12.54
CA ALA A 841 -20.14 36.45 11.45
C ALA A 841 -20.64 37.91 11.55
N ARG A 842 -19.90 38.84 10.94
CA ARG A 842 -20.41 40.19 10.64
C ARG A 842 -21.46 40.07 9.53
N ALA A 843 -22.72 39.99 9.93
CA ALA A 843 -23.86 40.06 9.02
C ALA A 843 -23.94 41.45 8.36
N SER A 844 -23.26 41.63 7.22
CA SER A 844 -23.40 42.82 6.38
C SER A 844 -24.64 42.67 5.50
N SER A 845 -25.79 43.16 5.99
CA SER A 845 -27.04 43.21 5.23
C SER A 845 -26.96 44.24 4.10
N VAL A 846 -26.37 43.84 2.97
CA VAL A 846 -26.38 44.58 1.70
C VAL A 846 -27.22 43.76 0.71
N GLY A 847 -28.47 44.16 0.53
CA GLY A 847 -29.36 43.52 -0.43
C GLY A 847 -28.91 43.82 -1.86
N ILE A 848 -28.72 42.78 -2.67
CA ILE A 848 -28.51 42.91 -4.11
C ILE A 848 -29.90 43.04 -4.77
N PRO A 849 -30.21 44.15 -5.46
CA PRO A 849 -31.46 44.25 -6.22
C PRO A 849 -31.42 43.33 -7.43
N VAL A 850 -32.55 42.68 -7.73
CA VAL A 850 -32.70 41.84 -8.93
C VAL A 850 -32.73 42.76 -10.16
N GLY A 851 -31.70 42.66 -11.00
CA GLY A 851 -31.65 43.30 -12.32
C GLY A 851 -32.13 42.35 -13.41
N GLU A 852 -32.84 42.89 -14.40
CA GLU A 852 -33.50 42.10 -15.45
C GLU A 852 -32.53 41.50 -16.48
N VAL A 853 -32.93 40.38 -17.07
CA VAL A 853 -32.25 39.78 -18.23
C VAL A 853 -32.58 40.59 -19.48
N VAL A 854 -31.55 41.00 -20.22
CA VAL A 854 -31.67 41.54 -21.58
C VAL A 854 -30.69 40.80 -22.48
N GLU A 855 -31.16 40.32 -23.62
CA GLU A 855 -30.38 39.52 -24.58
C GLU A 855 -29.47 40.39 -25.46
N GLN A 856 -28.19 40.02 -25.56
CA GLN A 856 -27.40 40.02 -26.81
C GLN A 856 -26.07 39.27 -26.64
#